data_AF-A0A5J4RAF0-F1
#
_entry.id   AF-A0A5J4RAF0-F1
#
_cell.length_a   1.000
_cell.length_b   1.000
_cell.length_c   1.000
_cell.angle_alpha   90.00
_cell.angle_beta   90.00
_cell.angle_gamma   90.00
#
_symmetry.space_group_name_H-M   'P 1'
#
loop_
_entity.id
_entity.type
_entity.pdbx_description
1 polymer ?
#
loop_
_entity_poly.entity_id
_entity_poly.type
_entity_poly.pdbx_seq_one_letter_code
_entity_poly.pdbx_strand_id
1 'polypeptide(L)'
;MKQYRTLNNLFGWIVFLIAAVVYCMTIESTASFWDCGEFITSGYKLEVGHPPGAPFFMLTANFFTQFVGDPSLVARMVNYMSALMSAACILFLFWSITHLVKKLVITDEENISQGQFITVIGSGLLGALVYTFSDTFWFSAVEGEVYAYSSLFTAVVFWLILKWEEVADQPHSDRWIILISYLTGLSIGVHLLNLLCLPAIVLIYYYKKNPQANVKESLLALLGSAVLVVAVLYGIVPGVVKVGGWFELLFVNGMGLPFNTGVIVYIVALTAVIIWSVYESYAEKSRRRMNVSFLVTFAMLGIPFYGYGVSSIVIGLLVLLLLGIYLSSHTKANKKYKVGARTMNTALLCIMMIMVGYSSYALIVIRSTANTPMDQNSPEDIFTLGEYLGREQYGTRPLFYGQAYSSQVALDTKDGYCEPRQKTERMKYIRKEKQSSDEKDKYIQVSGRVDYEYAQNMLFPRMHSSTHAKEYERWVNIKGYNVSYDRCGENIMVKIPTQWENIKFLFTYQLNYMYWRYFMWNFAGRQNDAQGNGEIENGNWVTGIPFIDDMLIGNHKMPKELDNNKGHNVYYCLPLLLGVIGLLWQSYRGKKGIRQFWVVFFLFFMTGIAIVLYLNQAPVQPRERDYAYSGSFYAFAIWVGMGMAGVAQLLRNYCKLKELPAAVASLACLLVPVQMAGQTWDDHDRSGRYVCR
;
A
#
# COMPACT_ATOMS: atom_id res chain seq x y z
N MET A 1 6.00 26.39 24.41
CA MET A 1 6.33 25.82 23.08
C MET A 1 7.67 25.09 22.95
N LYS A 2 8.83 25.71 23.20
CA LYS A 2 10.16 25.07 23.00
C LYS A 2 10.33 23.77 23.80
N GLN A 3 9.92 23.77 25.08
CA GLN A 3 10.00 22.61 25.97
C GLN A 3 9.13 21.44 25.49
N TYR A 4 7.87 21.68 25.09
CA TYR A 4 6.99 20.63 24.52
C TYR A 4 7.65 19.96 23.31
N ARG A 5 8.18 20.77 22.37
CA ARG A 5 8.79 20.24 21.15
C ARG A 5 10.00 19.37 21.47
N THR A 6 10.87 19.82 22.39
CA THR A 6 12.03 19.04 22.82
C THR A 6 11.61 17.71 23.44
N LEU A 7 10.64 17.71 24.36
CA LEU A 7 10.19 16.50 25.03
C LEU A 7 9.43 15.56 24.08
N ASN A 8 8.54 16.06 23.23
CA ASN A 8 7.86 15.24 22.22
C ASN A 8 8.86 14.57 21.26
N ASN A 9 9.93 15.28 20.86
CA ASN A 9 10.97 14.69 20.04
C ASN A 9 11.74 13.62 20.82
N LEU A 10 12.10 13.88 22.08
CA LEU A 10 12.79 12.94 22.95
C LEU A 10 11.97 11.65 23.15
N PHE A 11 10.69 11.76 23.50
CA PHE A 11 9.82 10.60 23.69
C PHE A 11 9.63 9.80 22.39
N GLY A 12 9.58 10.46 21.23
CA GLY A 12 9.62 9.75 19.95
C GLY A 12 10.86 8.87 19.83
N TRP A 13 12.05 9.45 20.07
CA TRP A 13 13.31 8.70 20.03
C TRP A 13 13.41 7.62 21.11
N ILE A 14 12.82 7.82 22.29
CA ILE A 14 12.73 6.77 23.32
C ILE A 14 11.91 5.58 22.80
N VAL A 15 10.74 5.84 22.20
CA VAL A 15 9.91 4.78 21.63
C VAL A 15 10.62 4.08 20.46
N PHE A 16 11.33 4.84 19.62
CA PHE A 16 12.21 4.27 18.59
C PHE A 16 13.22 3.30 19.20
N LEU A 17 13.92 3.71 20.26
CA LEU A 17 14.92 2.88 20.93
C LEU A 17 14.29 1.62 21.55
N ILE A 18 13.13 1.73 22.17
CA ILE A 18 12.40 0.57 22.70
C ILE A 18 12.09 -0.41 21.57
N ALA A 19 11.46 0.06 20.48
CA ALA A 19 11.12 -0.80 19.34
C ALA A 19 12.35 -1.39 18.67
N ALA A 20 13.41 -0.59 18.47
CA ALA A 20 14.66 -1.04 17.88
C ALA A 20 15.32 -2.13 18.73
N VAL A 21 15.38 -1.96 20.06
CA VAL A 21 15.94 -2.97 20.96
C VAL A 21 15.11 -4.25 20.90
N VAL A 22 13.78 -4.16 21.02
CA VAL A 22 12.88 -5.33 20.97
C VAL A 22 13.05 -6.09 19.66
N TYR A 23 12.94 -5.42 18.51
CA TYR A 23 13.04 -6.09 17.21
C TYR A 23 14.45 -6.63 16.96
N CYS A 24 15.51 -5.86 17.25
CA CYS A 24 16.89 -6.32 17.09
C CYS A 24 17.24 -7.50 18.01
N MET A 25 16.63 -7.62 19.19
CA MET A 25 16.81 -8.76 20.08
C MET A 25 16.07 -10.01 19.60
N THR A 26 15.00 -9.84 18.83
CA THR A 26 14.10 -10.93 18.41
C THR A 26 14.20 -11.28 16.93
N ILE A 27 15.13 -10.68 16.18
CA ILE A 27 15.33 -10.96 14.75
C ILE A 27 15.57 -12.44 14.47
N GLU A 28 15.11 -12.88 13.30
CA GLU A 28 15.53 -14.15 12.73
C GLU A 28 17.06 -14.13 12.54
N SER A 29 17.76 -15.18 12.99
CA SER A 29 19.22 -15.22 12.91
C SER A 29 19.75 -15.43 11.49
N THR A 30 18.95 -16.05 10.62
CA THR A 30 19.27 -16.39 9.22
C THR A 30 18.14 -15.94 8.28
N ALA A 31 18.00 -16.56 7.11
CA ALA A 31 16.80 -16.38 6.29
C ALA A 31 15.59 -17.07 6.94
N SER A 32 14.41 -16.48 6.75
CA SER A 32 13.13 -17.13 7.05
C SER A 32 12.50 -17.74 5.79
N PHE A 33 11.37 -18.41 5.96
CA PHE A 33 10.58 -19.00 4.89
C PHE A 33 9.98 -17.94 3.95
N TRP A 34 9.44 -18.41 2.82
CA TRP A 34 8.82 -17.59 1.77
C TRP A 34 9.81 -16.67 1.06
N ASP A 35 9.49 -15.37 0.98
CA ASP A 35 10.17 -14.43 0.10
C ASP A 35 11.46 -13.87 0.74
N CYS A 36 11.65 -14.07 2.05
CA CYS A 36 12.79 -13.53 2.81
C CYS A 36 14.15 -13.94 2.23
N GLY A 37 14.36 -15.24 1.97
CA GLY A 37 15.62 -15.73 1.41
C GLY A 37 15.93 -15.11 0.04
N GLU A 38 14.90 -14.94 -0.78
CA GLU A 38 15.01 -14.30 -2.09
C GLU A 38 15.37 -12.82 -1.95
N PHE A 39 14.68 -12.07 -1.09
CA PHE A 39 14.97 -10.66 -0.83
C PHE A 39 16.38 -10.45 -0.29
N ILE A 40 16.82 -11.26 0.67
CA ILE A 40 18.18 -11.22 1.22
C ILE A 40 19.21 -11.44 0.11
N THR A 41 18.99 -12.45 -0.74
CA THR A 41 19.91 -12.80 -1.83
C THR A 41 19.95 -11.69 -2.88
N SER A 42 18.78 -11.19 -3.30
CA SER A 42 18.66 -10.06 -4.23
C SER A 42 19.35 -8.81 -3.70
N GLY A 43 19.27 -8.53 -2.39
CA GLY A 43 19.91 -7.37 -1.77
C GLY A 43 21.42 -7.53 -1.70
N TYR A 44 21.90 -8.69 -1.27
CA TYR A 44 23.33 -8.94 -1.10
C TYR A 44 24.08 -8.95 -2.44
N LYS A 45 23.55 -9.63 -3.46
CA LYS A 45 24.20 -9.80 -4.77
C LYS A 45 23.67 -8.86 -5.85
N LEU A 46 22.69 -8.00 -5.52
CA LEU A 46 21.98 -7.14 -6.46
C LEU A 46 21.41 -7.95 -7.64
N GLU A 47 20.73 -9.04 -7.31
CA GLU A 47 20.12 -9.97 -8.28
C GLU A 47 18.63 -9.66 -8.49
N VAL A 48 18.06 -10.03 -9.63
CA VAL A 48 16.68 -9.67 -9.96
C VAL A 48 15.71 -10.72 -9.42
N GLY A 49 15.08 -10.38 -8.29
CA GLY A 49 14.03 -11.20 -7.67
C GLY A 49 12.69 -11.14 -8.40
N HIS A 50 11.65 -11.70 -7.78
CA HIS A 50 10.31 -11.75 -8.34
C HIS A 50 9.69 -10.36 -8.51
N PRO A 51 8.81 -10.16 -9.51
CA PRO A 51 8.26 -8.85 -9.75
C PRO A 51 7.37 -8.33 -8.60
N PRO A 52 7.48 -7.04 -8.23
CA PRO A 52 8.14 -5.97 -8.99
C PRO A 52 9.58 -5.67 -8.54
N GLY A 53 10.32 -6.62 -7.96
CA GLY A 53 11.78 -6.56 -7.75
C GLY A 53 12.30 -5.69 -6.60
N ALA A 54 11.52 -4.74 -6.10
CA ALA A 54 11.86 -3.89 -4.95
C ALA A 54 13.30 -3.29 -4.96
N PRO A 55 13.73 -2.63 -6.05
CA PRO A 55 15.12 -2.19 -6.22
C PRO A 55 15.63 -1.23 -5.14
N PHE A 56 14.78 -0.38 -4.56
CA PHE A 56 15.20 0.49 -3.46
C PHE A 56 15.51 -0.31 -2.19
N PHE A 57 14.71 -1.34 -1.90
CA PHE A 57 15.02 -2.30 -0.83
C PHE A 57 16.33 -3.03 -1.11
N MET A 58 16.59 -3.45 -2.36
CA MET A 58 17.85 -4.12 -2.72
C MET A 58 19.07 -3.23 -2.46
N LEU A 59 19.01 -1.95 -2.84
CA LEU A 59 20.11 -0.99 -2.61
C LEU A 59 20.39 -0.79 -1.12
N THR A 60 19.34 -0.65 -0.31
CA THR A 60 19.52 -0.48 1.14
C THR A 60 19.98 -1.77 1.81
N ALA A 61 19.44 -2.92 1.41
CA ALA A 61 19.90 -4.22 1.88
C ALA A 61 21.38 -4.42 1.56
N ASN A 62 21.80 -4.10 0.32
CA ASN A 62 23.19 -4.17 -0.08
C ASN A 62 24.09 -3.34 0.84
N PHE A 63 23.70 -2.08 1.12
CA PHE A 63 24.43 -1.21 2.04
C PHE A 63 24.62 -1.85 3.43
N PHE A 64 23.57 -2.44 4.01
CA PHE A 64 23.66 -3.12 5.30
C PHE A 64 24.56 -4.36 5.26
N THR A 65 24.54 -5.11 4.16
CA THR A 65 25.39 -6.31 4.03
C THR A 65 26.88 -5.98 3.95
N GLN A 66 27.27 -4.75 3.58
CA GLN A 66 28.67 -4.33 3.55
C GLN A 66 29.30 -4.17 4.94
N PHE A 67 28.52 -4.19 6.03
CA PHE A 67 29.05 -4.11 7.40
C PHE A 67 29.67 -5.43 7.89
N VAL A 68 29.55 -6.51 7.11
CA VAL A 68 30.11 -7.82 7.43
C VAL A 68 30.90 -8.38 6.25
N GLY A 69 32.02 -9.05 6.55
CA GLY A 69 32.79 -9.79 5.56
C GLY A 69 32.40 -11.27 5.45
N ASP A 70 31.77 -11.81 6.50
CA ASP A 70 31.33 -13.21 6.56
C ASP A 70 29.94 -13.37 5.91
N PRO A 71 29.80 -14.15 4.82
CA PRO A 71 28.52 -14.41 4.16
C PRO A 71 27.46 -14.98 5.10
N SER A 72 27.83 -15.72 6.16
CA SER A 72 26.89 -16.29 7.11
C SER A 72 26.11 -15.24 7.92
N LEU A 73 26.63 -14.00 7.99
CA LEU A 73 26.02 -12.89 8.71
C LEU A 73 25.19 -11.96 7.83
N VAL A 74 25.18 -12.18 6.51
CA VAL A 74 24.47 -11.33 5.53
C VAL A 74 22.97 -11.28 5.82
N ALA A 75 22.33 -12.44 6.01
CA ALA A 75 20.90 -12.54 6.33
C ALA A 75 20.56 -11.73 7.59
N ARG A 76 21.38 -11.86 8.63
CA ARG A 76 21.22 -11.13 9.88
C ARG A 76 21.28 -9.61 9.69
N MET A 77 22.18 -9.11 8.84
CA MET A 77 22.27 -7.68 8.54
C MET A 77 21.04 -7.14 7.83
N VAL A 78 20.45 -7.92 6.92
CA VAL A 78 19.19 -7.54 6.26
C VAL A 78 18.02 -7.59 7.25
N ASN A 79 17.98 -8.56 8.16
CA ASN A 79 16.95 -8.59 9.22
C ASN A 79 17.10 -7.40 10.18
N TYR A 80 18.33 -7.00 10.54
CA TYR A 80 18.56 -5.77 11.32
C TYR A 80 18.09 -4.52 10.58
N MET A 81 18.30 -4.44 9.26
CA MET A 81 17.76 -3.35 8.46
C MET A 81 16.24 -3.27 8.61
N SER A 82 15.52 -4.39 8.41
CA SER A 82 14.06 -4.44 8.61
C SER A 82 13.64 -4.02 10.01
N ALA A 83 14.31 -4.53 11.05
CA ALA A 83 14.03 -4.17 12.44
C ALA A 83 14.15 -2.66 12.69
N LEU A 84 15.21 -2.04 12.18
CA LEU A 84 15.44 -0.60 12.32
C LEU A 84 14.44 0.25 11.52
N MET A 85 14.07 -0.18 10.31
CA MET A 85 13.04 0.52 9.52
C MET A 85 11.66 0.42 10.19
N SER A 86 11.32 -0.74 10.75
CA SER A 86 10.10 -0.93 11.53
C SER A 86 10.11 -0.11 12.83
N ALA A 87 11.24 -0.02 13.54
CA ALA A 87 11.36 0.87 14.69
C ALA A 87 11.18 2.35 14.30
N ALA A 88 11.70 2.77 13.14
CA ALA A 88 11.46 4.09 12.59
C ALA A 88 9.98 4.30 12.22
N CYS A 89 9.25 3.28 11.77
CA CYS A 89 7.80 3.37 11.59
C CYS A 89 7.10 3.73 12.92
N ILE A 90 7.47 3.08 14.03
CA ILE A 90 6.91 3.38 15.36
C ILE A 90 7.21 4.82 15.80
N LEU A 91 8.41 5.34 15.52
CA LEU A 91 8.77 6.75 15.78
C LEU A 91 7.78 7.73 15.14
N PHE A 92 7.49 7.52 13.85
CA PHE A 92 6.58 8.38 13.11
C PHE A 92 5.11 8.15 13.49
N LEU A 93 4.73 6.93 13.90
CA LEU A 93 3.43 6.67 14.52
C LEU A 93 3.25 7.52 15.79
N PHE A 94 4.23 7.47 16.70
CA PHE A 94 4.21 8.26 17.92
C PHE A 94 4.00 9.74 17.62
N TRP A 95 4.81 10.33 16.72
CA TRP A 95 4.66 11.75 16.38
C TRP A 95 3.37 12.08 15.62
N SER A 96 2.82 11.14 14.86
CA SER A 96 1.52 11.31 14.23
C SER A 96 0.42 11.38 15.29
N ILE A 97 0.41 10.45 16.25
CA ILE A 97 -0.56 10.43 17.34
C ILE A 97 -0.45 11.69 18.20
N THR A 98 0.74 12.09 18.62
CA THR A 98 0.90 13.27 19.48
C THR A 98 0.47 14.55 18.76
N HIS A 99 0.77 14.69 17.47
CA HIS A 99 0.27 15.81 16.66
C HIS A 99 -1.27 15.82 16.61
N LEU A 100 -1.87 14.67 16.30
CA LEU A 100 -3.30 14.49 16.17
C LEU A 100 -4.05 14.74 17.49
N VAL A 101 -3.53 14.28 18.62
CA VAL A 101 -4.13 14.49 19.95
C VAL A 101 -3.91 15.93 20.44
N LYS A 102 -2.72 16.49 20.24
CA LYS A 102 -2.42 17.91 20.55
C LYS A 102 -3.47 18.84 19.95
N LYS A 103 -3.81 18.64 18.67
CA LYS A 103 -4.77 19.47 17.94
C LYS A 103 -6.18 19.47 18.54
N LEU A 104 -6.57 18.42 19.26
CA LEU A 104 -7.89 18.28 19.90
C LEU A 104 -7.90 18.70 21.38
N VAL A 105 -6.74 18.61 22.05
CA VAL A 105 -6.63 18.82 23.50
C VAL A 105 -6.07 20.20 23.86
N ILE A 106 -5.18 20.75 23.05
CA ILE A 106 -4.49 22.02 23.31
C ILE A 106 -5.19 23.14 22.51
N THR A 107 -5.75 24.10 23.24
CA THR A 107 -6.43 25.29 22.68
C THR A 107 -5.54 26.53 22.72
N ASP A 108 -4.65 26.62 23.70
CA ASP A 108 -3.65 27.68 23.88
C ASP A 108 -2.26 27.04 23.87
N GLU A 109 -1.47 27.35 22.84
CA GLU A 109 -0.12 26.81 22.66
C GLU A 109 0.93 27.46 23.58
N GLU A 110 0.63 28.64 24.13
CA GLU A 110 1.52 29.35 25.05
C GLU A 110 1.44 28.75 26.46
N ASN A 111 0.24 28.34 26.88
CA ASN A 111 -0.04 27.83 28.23
C ASN A 111 -0.52 26.37 28.23
N ILE A 112 0.39 25.43 27.95
CA ILE A 112 0.09 23.97 28.02
C ILE A 112 0.17 23.50 29.48
N SER A 113 -0.96 23.04 30.05
CA SER A 113 -0.98 22.42 31.39
C SER A 113 -0.25 21.07 31.43
N GLN A 114 0.20 20.65 32.62
CA GLN A 114 0.86 19.35 32.81
C GLN A 114 -0.04 18.18 32.38
N GLY A 115 -1.33 18.23 32.70
CA GLY A 115 -2.31 17.19 32.35
C GLY A 115 -2.54 17.11 30.85
N GLN A 116 -2.59 18.25 30.14
CA GLN A 116 -2.64 18.24 28.67
C GLN A 116 -1.36 17.66 28.07
N PHE A 117 -0.19 18.03 28.61
CA PHE A 117 1.09 17.47 28.17
C PHE A 117 1.13 15.94 28.34
N ILE A 118 0.78 15.45 29.54
CA ILE A 118 0.72 14.01 29.85
C ILE A 118 -0.29 13.31 28.94
N THR A 119 -1.47 13.91 28.73
CA THR A 119 -2.50 13.37 27.84
C THR A 119 -1.96 13.18 26.41
N VAL A 120 -1.24 14.17 25.89
CA VAL A 120 -0.69 14.08 24.53
C VAL A 120 0.42 13.03 24.44
N ILE A 121 1.43 13.09 25.33
CA ILE A 121 2.57 12.17 25.30
C ILE A 121 2.13 10.74 25.58
N GLY A 122 1.31 10.52 26.61
CA GLY A 122 0.84 9.18 26.94
C GLY A 122 -0.06 8.57 25.85
N SER A 123 -0.80 9.39 25.09
CA SER A 123 -1.57 8.90 23.93
C SER A 123 -0.63 8.40 22.84
N GLY A 124 0.44 9.16 22.58
CA GLY A 124 1.50 8.75 21.66
C GLY A 124 2.19 7.46 22.10
N LEU A 125 2.59 7.37 23.38
CA LEU A 125 3.23 6.18 23.93
C LEU A 125 2.34 4.95 23.83
N LEU A 126 1.07 5.06 24.24
CA LEU A 126 0.11 3.96 24.21
C LEU A 126 -0.07 3.42 22.79
N GLY A 127 -0.46 4.27 21.84
CA GLY A 127 -0.77 3.79 20.50
C GLY A 127 0.47 3.27 19.77
N ALA A 128 1.63 3.92 19.95
CA ALA A 128 2.86 3.47 19.33
C ALA A 128 3.32 2.11 19.90
N LEU A 129 3.30 1.92 21.22
CA LEU A 129 3.73 0.66 21.84
C LEU A 129 2.73 -0.48 21.63
N VAL A 130 1.43 -0.21 21.57
CA VAL A 130 0.44 -1.24 21.19
C VAL A 130 0.72 -1.76 19.78
N TYR A 131 1.07 -0.87 18.85
CA TYR A 131 1.46 -1.30 17.51
C TYR A 131 2.82 -2.01 17.49
N THR A 132 3.78 -1.58 18.32
CA THR A 132 5.07 -2.27 18.48
C THR A 132 4.89 -3.75 18.82
N PHE A 133 3.98 -4.05 19.74
CA PHE A 133 3.75 -5.41 20.23
C PHE A 133 2.55 -6.11 19.57
N SER A 134 2.06 -5.56 18.44
CA SER A 134 0.98 -6.19 17.66
C SER A 134 1.53 -7.34 16.81
N ASP A 135 0.81 -8.47 16.83
CA ASP A 135 1.21 -9.75 16.22
C ASP A 135 1.75 -9.58 14.78
N THR A 136 0.93 -9.07 13.87
CA THR A 136 1.30 -8.92 12.46
C THR A 136 2.50 -7.98 12.25
N PHE A 137 2.55 -6.87 12.99
CA PHE A 137 3.61 -5.88 12.78
C PHE A 137 4.96 -6.37 13.33
N TRP A 138 4.96 -6.96 14.52
CA TRP A 138 6.18 -7.52 15.11
C TRP A 138 6.68 -8.69 14.26
N PHE A 139 5.80 -9.60 13.83
CA PHE A 139 6.16 -10.74 12.98
C PHE A 139 6.95 -10.27 11.75
N SER A 140 6.45 -9.24 11.06
CA SER A 140 7.10 -8.68 9.87
C SER A 140 8.35 -7.84 10.17
N ALA A 141 8.45 -7.26 11.38
CA ALA A 141 9.58 -6.41 11.76
C ALA A 141 10.90 -7.19 11.96
N VAL A 142 10.82 -8.49 12.25
CA VAL A 142 11.97 -9.34 12.59
C VAL A 142 12.53 -10.13 11.39
N GLU A 143 12.04 -9.86 10.18
CA GLU A 143 12.42 -10.56 8.95
C GLU A 143 12.78 -9.61 7.81
N GLY A 144 13.69 -10.05 6.94
CA GLY A 144 14.17 -9.34 5.75
C GLY A 144 13.15 -9.25 4.61
N GLU A 145 11.99 -8.62 4.84
CA GLU A 145 10.96 -8.38 3.82
C GLU A 145 10.73 -6.87 3.52
N VAL A 146 10.09 -6.61 2.39
CA VAL A 146 9.76 -5.25 1.90
C VAL A 146 8.75 -4.49 2.78
N TYR A 147 8.01 -5.17 3.66
CA TYR A 147 6.91 -4.57 4.42
C TYR A 147 7.39 -3.63 5.54
N ALA A 148 8.61 -3.82 6.06
CA ALA A 148 9.23 -2.87 6.98
C ALA A 148 9.38 -1.48 6.33
N TYR A 149 9.91 -1.42 5.11
CA TYR A 149 10.00 -0.18 4.33
C TYR A 149 8.64 0.37 3.93
N SER A 150 7.72 -0.50 3.50
CA SER A 150 6.35 -0.09 3.15
C SER A 150 5.66 0.62 4.33
N SER A 151 5.80 0.07 5.53
CA SER A 151 5.24 0.64 6.77
C SER A 151 5.95 1.93 7.17
N LEU A 152 7.27 2.00 7.03
CA LEU A 152 8.04 3.22 7.28
C LEU A 152 7.61 4.36 6.35
N PHE A 153 7.55 4.12 5.04
CA PHE A 153 7.12 5.14 4.08
C PHE A 153 5.70 5.63 4.36
N THR A 154 4.79 4.71 4.65
CA THR A 154 3.42 5.02 5.07
C THR A 154 3.41 5.96 6.29
N ALA A 155 4.15 5.62 7.34
CA ALA A 155 4.21 6.39 8.58
C ALA A 155 4.88 7.77 8.38
N VAL A 156 6.01 7.82 7.68
CA VAL A 156 6.74 9.05 7.37
C VAL A 156 5.89 9.98 6.52
N VAL A 157 5.32 9.50 5.42
CA VAL A 157 4.52 10.34 4.52
C VAL A 157 3.28 10.88 5.22
N PHE A 158 2.59 10.05 6.02
CA PHE A 158 1.47 10.51 6.82
C PHE A 158 1.89 11.57 7.86
N TRP A 159 3.02 11.36 8.54
CA TRP A 159 3.56 12.36 9.46
C TRP A 159 3.98 13.66 8.75
N LEU A 160 4.60 13.58 7.57
CA LEU A 160 5.05 14.74 6.80
C LEU A 160 3.88 15.62 6.36
N ILE A 161 2.72 15.06 6.03
CA ILE A 161 1.55 15.88 5.66
C ILE A 161 0.95 16.57 6.90
N LEU A 162 1.04 15.95 8.08
CA LEU A 162 0.70 16.62 9.35
C LEU A 162 1.69 17.76 9.66
N LYS A 163 2.99 17.55 9.40
CA LYS A 163 4.00 18.61 9.49
C LYS A 163 3.75 19.75 8.50
N TRP A 164 3.34 19.44 7.28
CA TRP A 164 2.92 20.43 6.30
C TRP A 164 1.71 21.22 6.81
N GLU A 165 0.70 20.55 7.38
CA GLU A 165 -0.52 21.20 7.88
C GLU A 165 -0.21 22.30 8.91
N GLU A 166 0.72 22.02 9.82
CA GLU A 166 1.19 22.95 10.86
C GLU A 166 1.77 24.25 10.27
N VAL A 167 2.46 24.16 9.13
CA VAL A 167 3.21 25.29 8.55
C VAL A 167 2.67 25.72 7.19
N ALA A 168 1.48 25.26 6.77
CA ALA A 168 1.01 25.43 5.40
C ALA A 168 0.88 26.90 4.95
N ASP A 169 0.75 27.81 5.91
CA ASP A 169 0.62 29.26 5.71
C ASP A 169 1.97 30.00 5.74
N GLN A 170 3.07 29.30 6.04
CA GLN A 170 4.43 29.84 6.07
C GLN A 170 5.10 29.75 4.69
N PRO A 171 6.08 30.62 4.38
CA PRO A 171 6.92 30.49 3.19
C PRO A 171 7.60 29.12 3.11
N HIS A 172 7.79 28.60 1.90
CA HIS A 172 8.45 27.32 1.62
C HIS A 172 7.78 26.08 2.24
N SER A 173 6.52 26.17 2.69
CA SER A 173 5.78 25.03 3.23
C SER A 173 5.64 23.88 2.23
N ASP A 174 5.56 24.17 0.93
CA ASP A 174 5.40 23.18 -0.15
C ASP A 174 6.57 22.16 -0.23
N ARG A 175 7.72 22.45 0.40
CA ARG A 175 8.85 21.50 0.50
C ARG A 175 8.45 20.15 1.10
N TRP A 176 7.48 20.15 2.00
CA TRP A 176 6.96 18.93 2.61
C TRP A 176 6.18 18.08 1.60
N ILE A 177 5.38 18.70 0.73
CA ILE A 177 4.64 18.01 -0.35
C ILE A 177 5.62 17.45 -1.38
N ILE A 178 6.67 18.21 -1.71
CA ILE A 178 7.74 17.77 -2.61
C ILE A 178 8.49 16.57 -2.02
N LEU A 179 8.82 16.60 -0.73
CA LEU A 179 9.43 15.47 -0.03
C LEU A 179 8.51 14.25 0.02
N ILE A 180 7.21 14.43 0.29
CA ILE A 180 6.21 13.35 0.21
C ILE A 180 6.23 12.71 -1.18
N SER A 181 6.31 13.52 -2.24
CA SER A 181 6.33 13.03 -3.62
C SER A 181 7.61 12.25 -3.92
N TYR A 182 8.77 12.69 -3.43
CA TYR A 182 10.02 11.95 -3.52
C TYR A 182 9.93 10.58 -2.84
N LEU A 183 9.47 10.54 -1.59
CA LEU A 183 9.31 9.30 -0.82
C LEU A 183 8.26 8.38 -1.44
N THR A 184 7.22 8.95 -2.06
CA THR A 184 6.23 8.18 -2.83
C THR A 184 6.87 7.53 -4.04
N GLY A 185 7.73 8.25 -4.77
CA GLY A 185 8.52 7.69 -5.88
C GLY A 185 9.44 6.56 -5.42
N LEU A 186 10.19 6.75 -4.33
CA LEU A 186 11.05 5.71 -3.75
C LEU A 186 10.26 4.50 -3.28
N SER A 187 9.09 4.72 -2.66
CA SER A 187 8.22 3.64 -2.21
C SER A 187 7.74 2.78 -3.37
N ILE A 188 7.54 3.30 -4.59
CA ILE A 188 7.20 2.47 -5.76
C ILE A 188 8.31 1.43 -5.99
N GLY A 189 9.59 1.80 -5.78
CA GLY A 189 10.75 0.90 -5.79
C GLY A 189 10.88 -0.04 -4.59
N VAL A 190 9.89 -0.09 -3.69
CA VAL A 190 9.78 -1.08 -2.61
C VAL A 190 8.44 -1.81 -2.71
N HIS A 191 7.34 -1.07 -2.52
CA HIS A 191 5.98 -1.56 -2.57
C HIS A 191 4.98 -0.42 -2.83
N LEU A 192 3.94 -0.70 -3.62
CA LEU A 192 2.90 0.28 -3.99
C LEU A 192 1.93 0.70 -2.85
N LEU A 193 2.04 0.13 -1.65
CA LEU A 193 1.03 0.32 -0.58
C LEU A 193 0.99 1.75 -0.04
N ASN A 194 2.11 2.48 -0.08
CA ASN A 194 2.16 3.88 0.36
C ASN A 194 1.20 4.80 -0.44
N LEU A 195 0.84 4.44 -1.68
CA LEU A 195 -0.13 5.19 -2.48
C LEU A 195 -1.54 5.18 -1.86
N LEU A 196 -1.83 4.21 -0.99
CA LEU A 196 -3.09 4.13 -0.24
C LEU A 196 -3.20 5.22 0.84
N CYS A 197 -2.11 5.92 1.17
CA CYS A 197 -2.13 7.09 2.04
C CYS A 197 -2.65 8.35 1.34
N LEU A 198 -2.69 8.38 -0.01
CA LEU A 198 -3.05 9.57 -0.78
C LEU A 198 -4.43 10.15 -0.41
N PRO A 199 -5.50 9.35 -0.20
CA PRO A 199 -6.78 9.89 0.24
C PRO A 199 -6.70 10.65 1.58
N ALA A 200 -5.95 10.14 2.55
CA ALA A 200 -5.75 10.82 3.83
C ALA A 200 -4.94 12.13 3.66
N ILE A 201 -3.89 12.11 2.83
CA ILE A 201 -3.07 13.29 2.50
C ILE A 201 -3.92 14.37 1.83
N VAL A 202 -4.74 14.00 0.84
CA VAL A 202 -5.62 14.92 0.12
C VAL A 202 -6.66 15.51 1.06
N LEU A 203 -7.23 14.72 1.98
CA LEU A 203 -8.15 15.23 2.99
C LEU A 203 -7.49 16.27 3.92
N ILE A 204 -6.27 16.01 4.41
CA ILE A 204 -5.53 16.97 5.24
C ILE A 204 -5.27 18.26 4.45
N TYR A 205 -4.78 18.14 3.21
CA TYR A 205 -4.57 19.28 2.33
C TYR A 205 -5.86 20.08 2.13
N TYR A 206 -6.95 19.39 1.82
CA TYR A 206 -8.24 19.99 1.54
C TYR A 206 -8.82 20.70 2.75
N TYR A 207 -8.81 20.08 3.93
CA TYR A 207 -9.34 20.66 5.16
C TYR A 207 -8.52 21.87 5.64
N LYS A 208 -7.20 21.86 5.42
CA LYS A 208 -6.35 23.01 5.72
C LYS A 208 -6.66 24.20 4.82
N LYS A 209 -6.88 23.96 3.52
CA LYS A 209 -7.22 25.04 2.55
C LYS A 209 -8.70 25.44 2.59
N ASN A 210 -9.59 24.58 3.07
CA ASN A 210 -11.02 24.83 3.17
C ASN A 210 -11.53 24.59 4.61
N PRO A 211 -11.30 25.53 5.55
CA PRO A 211 -11.66 25.35 6.96
C PRO A 211 -13.16 25.26 7.24
N GLN A 212 -14.03 25.55 6.26
CA GLN A 212 -15.49 25.39 6.37
C GLN A 212 -16.00 24.14 5.65
N ALA A 213 -15.10 23.22 5.28
CA ALA A 213 -15.45 22.00 4.57
C ALA A 213 -16.59 21.22 5.24
N ASN A 214 -17.57 20.84 4.43
CA ASN A 214 -18.69 19.97 4.82
C ASN A 214 -18.50 18.52 4.30
N VAL A 215 -19.46 17.64 4.56
CA VAL A 215 -19.39 16.22 4.15
C VAL A 215 -19.38 16.07 2.63
N LYS A 216 -20.21 16.83 1.90
CA LYS A 216 -20.26 16.77 0.42
C LYS A 216 -18.90 17.14 -0.20
N GLU A 217 -18.29 18.19 0.34
CA GLU A 217 -16.96 18.65 -0.07
C GLU A 217 -15.86 17.65 0.29
N SER A 218 -15.98 16.96 1.42
CA SER A 218 -15.08 15.86 1.80
C SER A 218 -15.18 14.69 0.80
N LEU A 219 -16.40 14.31 0.41
CA LEU A 219 -16.64 13.27 -0.61
C LEU A 219 -16.08 13.65 -1.98
N LEU A 220 -16.19 14.92 -2.38
CA LEU A 220 -15.56 15.42 -3.61
C LEU A 220 -14.04 15.36 -3.56
N ALA A 221 -13.43 15.72 -2.42
CA ALA A 221 -11.98 15.60 -2.23
C ALA A 221 -11.52 14.14 -2.32
N LEU A 222 -12.30 13.20 -1.78
CA LEU A 222 -12.04 11.77 -1.88
C LEU A 222 -12.14 11.24 -3.31
N LEU A 223 -13.17 11.64 -4.05
CA LEU A 223 -13.27 11.36 -5.49
C LEU A 223 -12.04 11.87 -6.25
N GLY A 224 -11.60 13.10 -5.97
CA GLY A 224 -10.36 13.65 -6.53
C GLY A 224 -9.12 12.82 -6.17
N SER A 225 -9.04 12.33 -4.93
CA SER A 225 -7.94 11.46 -4.48
C SER A 225 -7.95 10.10 -5.18
N ALA A 226 -9.13 9.52 -5.44
CA ALA A 226 -9.23 8.26 -6.18
C ALA A 226 -8.75 8.43 -7.62
N VAL A 227 -9.09 9.54 -8.28
CA VAL A 227 -8.55 9.89 -9.61
C VAL A 227 -7.03 10.05 -9.56
N LEU A 228 -6.49 10.68 -8.53
CA LEU A 228 -5.04 10.83 -8.35
C LEU A 228 -4.34 9.48 -8.17
N VAL A 229 -4.89 8.59 -7.34
CA VAL A 229 -4.37 7.22 -7.15
C VAL A 229 -4.35 6.47 -8.48
N VAL A 230 -5.45 6.52 -9.25
CA VAL A 230 -5.52 5.90 -10.57
C VAL A 230 -4.51 6.52 -11.55
N ALA A 231 -4.36 7.84 -11.55
CA ALA A 231 -3.39 8.53 -12.41
C ALA A 231 -1.94 8.14 -12.10
N VAL A 232 -1.59 7.93 -10.83
CA VAL A 232 -0.24 7.47 -10.45
C VAL A 232 -0.05 5.99 -10.78
N LEU A 233 -0.99 5.11 -10.37
CA LEU A 233 -0.88 3.66 -10.54
C LEU A 233 -0.97 3.21 -12.00
N TYR A 234 -1.95 3.72 -12.74
CA TYR A 234 -2.25 3.29 -14.11
C TYR A 234 -1.79 4.28 -15.18
N GLY A 235 -1.45 5.51 -14.79
CA GLY A 235 -0.97 6.54 -15.70
C GLY A 235 0.56 6.63 -15.72
N ILE A 236 1.20 6.98 -14.61
CA ILE A 236 2.65 7.26 -14.58
C ILE A 236 3.47 6.00 -14.84
N VAL A 237 3.28 4.94 -14.04
CA VAL A 237 4.13 3.73 -14.12
C VAL A 237 4.02 3.05 -15.50
N PRO A 238 2.82 2.73 -16.02
CA PRO A 238 2.69 2.14 -17.36
C PRO A 238 2.92 3.14 -18.49
N GLY A 239 2.64 4.43 -18.27
CA GLY A 239 2.79 5.49 -19.27
C GLY A 239 4.24 5.74 -19.64
N VAL A 240 5.14 5.79 -18.65
CA VAL A 240 6.58 5.94 -18.86
C VAL A 240 7.13 4.77 -19.68
N VAL A 241 6.70 3.55 -19.36
CA VAL A 241 7.04 2.34 -20.12
C VAL A 241 6.54 2.45 -21.57
N LYS A 242 5.29 2.88 -21.77
CA LYS A 242 4.69 2.98 -23.10
C LYS A 242 5.40 4.00 -23.99
N VAL A 243 5.59 5.23 -23.50
CA VAL A 243 6.25 6.30 -24.28
C VAL A 243 7.71 5.95 -24.50
N GLY A 244 8.39 5.39 -23.49
CA GLY A 244 9.74 4.84 -23.64
C GLY A 244 9.83 3.76 -24.71
N GLY A 245 8.84 2.85 -24.78
CA GLY A 245 8.72 1.84 -25.83
C GLY A 245 8.58 2.44 -27.24
N TRP A 246 7.86 3.56 -27.41
CA TRP A 246 7.77 4.24 -28.70
C TRP A 246 9.11 4.81 -29.15
N PHE A 247 9.87 5.42 -28.24
CA PHE A 247 11.23 5.87 -28.53
C PHE A 247 12.13 4.68 -28.85
N GLU A 248 12.05 3.60 -28.08
CA GLU A 248 12.83 2.39 -28.32
C GLU A 248 12.61 1.83 -29.73
N LEU A 249 11.36 1.72 -30.18
CA LEU A 249 11.06 1.28 -31.55
C LEU A 249 11.54 2.29 -32.60
N LEU A 250 11.41 3.59 -32.35
CA LEU A 250 11.84 4.62 -33.30
C LEU A 250 13.35 4.54 -33.57
N PHE A 251 14.16 4.42 -32.51
CA PHE A 251 15.62 4.42 -32.63
C PHE A 251 16.17 3.05 -33.03
N VAL A 252 15.65 1.96 -32.49
CA VAL A 252 16.12 0.60 -32.81
C VAL A 252 15.56 0.13 -34.15
N ASN A 253 14.23 0.01 -34.28
CA ASN A 253 13.63 -0.50 -35.51
C ASN A 253 13.66 0.52 -36.66
N GLY A 254 13.53 1.82 -36.35
CA GLY A 254 13.49 2.88 -37.36
C GLY A 254 14.87 3.34 -37.82
N MET A 255 15.82 3.53 -36.91
CA MET A 255 17.17 4.03 -37.22
C MET A 255 18.26 2.93 -37.21
N GLY A 256 17.94 1.73 -36.72
CA GLY A 256 18.87 0.60 -36.69
C GLY A 256 19.98 0.76 -35.64
N LEU A 257 19.69 1.45 -34.52
CA LEU A 257 20.60 1.61 -33.39
C LEU A 257 20.53 0.40 -32.43
N PRO A 258 21.54 0.22 -31.56
CA PRO A 258 21.53 -0.87 -30.58
C PRO A 258 20.36 -0.80 -29.58
N PHE A 259 20.01 -1.94 -29.00
CA PHE A 259 18.99 -2.03 -27.94
C PHE A 259 19.24 -1.05 -26.79
N ASN A 260 18.14 -0.62 -26.15
CA ASN A 260 18.06 0.37 -25.07
C ASN A 260 18.46 1.81 -25.45
N THR A 261 18.92 2.07 -26.67
CA THR A 261 19.29 3.42 -27.11
C THR A 261 18.10 4.38 -27.09
N GLY A 262 16.93 3.94 -27.55
CA GLY A 262 15.75 4.80 -27.58
C GLY A 262 15.23 5.12 -26.18
N VAL A 263 15.29 4.16 -25.25
CA VAL A 263 14.98 4.39 -23.83
C VAL A 263 15.91 5.44 -23.21
N ILE A 264 17.22 5.39 -23.47
CA ILE A 264 18.18 6.39 -22.97
C ILE A 264 17.83 7.78 -23.50
N VAL A 265 17.57 7.90 -24.80
CA VAL A 265 17.15 9.18 -25.42
C VAL A 265 15.85 9.69 -24.80
N TYR A 266 14.88 8.80 -24.57
CA TYR A 266 13.62 9.14 -23.92
C TYR A 266 13.83 9.68 -22.50
N ILE A 267 14.66 9.06 -21.67
CA ILE A 267 14.95 9.51 -20.30
C ILE A 267 15.59 10.90 -20.31
N VAL A 268 16.55 11.15 -21.20
CA VAL A 268 17.19 12.46 -21.36
C VAL A 268 16.16 13.52 -21.79
N ALA A 269 15.33 13.20 -22.79
CA ALA A 269 14.29 14.10 -23.28
C ALA A 269 13.24 14.41 -22.21
N LEU A 270 12.75 13.39 -21.48
CA LEU A 270 11.81 13.55 -20.38
C LEU A 270 12.38 14.44 -19.29
N THR A 271 13.64 14.23 -18.91
CA THR A 271 14.34 15.04 -17.90
C THR A 271 14.45 16.50 -18.34
N ALA A 272 14.86 16.75 -19.59
CA ALA A 272 14.96 18.09 -20.15
C ALA A 272 13.58 18.80 -20.19
N VAL A 273 12.52 18.09 -20.58
CA VAL A 273 11.15 18.61 -20.61
C VAL A 273 10.65 18.96 -19.22
N ILE A 274 10.91 18.12 -18.20
CA ILE A 274 10.52 18.40 -16.82
C ILE A 274 11.26 19.63 -16.30
N ILE A 275 12.58 19.72 -16.48
CA ILE A 275 13.39 20.88 -16.07
C ILE A 275 12.89 22.16 -16.75
N TRP A 276 12.64 22.10 -18.06
CA TRP A 276 12.06 23.21 -18.82
C TRP A 276 10.71 23.64 -18.24
N SER A 277 9.82 22.69 -17.93
CA SER A 277 8.49 22.98 -17.39
C SER A 277 8.55 23.62 -16.00
N VAL A 278 9.45 23.14 -15.13
CA VAL A 278 9.70 23.75 -13.81
C VAL A 278 10.23 25.17 -13.98
N TYR A 279 11.17 25.41 -14.91
CA TYR A 279 11.68 26.75 -15.19
C TYR A 279 10.58 27.71 -15.70
N GLU A 280 9.76 27.29 -16.66
CA GLU A 280 8.67 28.12 -17.21
C GLU A 280 7.63 28.48 -16.13
N SER A 281 7.32 27.52 -15.26
CA SER A 281 6.34 27.74 -14.19
C SER A 281 6.87 28.57 -13.03
N TYR A 282 8.19 28.64 -12.85
CA TYR A 282 8.86 29.50 -11.88
C TYR A 282 9.09 30.92 -12.41
N ALA A 283 9.57 31.04 -13.65
CA ALA A 283 9.91 32.33 -14.26
C ALA A 283 8.68 33.15 -14.66
N GLU A 284 7.54 32.48 -14.88
CA GLU A 284 6.23 33.08 -15.21
C GLU A 284 6.23 34.06 -16.41
N LYS A 285 7.24 33.95 -17.30
CA LYS A 285 7.40 34.87 -18.46
C LYS A 285 6.26 34.80 -19.47
N SER A 286 5.67 33.61 -19.66
CA SER A 286 4.55 33.42 -20.62
C SER A 286 3.64 32.28 -20.18
N ARG A 287 2.35 32.59 -19.98
CA ARG A 287 1.35 31.58 -19.63
C ARG A 287 1.20 30.50 -20.71
N ARG A 288 1.34 30.88 -21.99
CA ARG A 288 1.28 29.94 -23.11
C ARG A 288 2.43 28.94 -23.04
N ARG A 289 3.67 29.41 -22.83
CA ARG A 289 4.84 28.53 -22.69
C ARG A 289 4.68 27.59 -21.50
N MET A 290 4.22 28.09 -20.37
CA MET A 290 3.96 27.28 -19.18
C MET A 290 2.89 26.20 -19.42
N ASN A 291 1.77 26.56 -20.06
CA ASN A 291 0.72 25.59 -20.42
C ASN A 291 1.26 24.52 -21.39
N VAL A 292 2.02 24.92 -22.41
CA VAL A 292 2.61 23.98 -23.39
C VAL A 292 3.62 23.06 -22.72
N SER A 293 4.55 23.58 -21.92
CA SER A 293 5.58 22.76 -21.27
C SER A 293 4.97 21.72 -20.33
N PHE A 294 3.92 22.08 -19.59
CA PHE A 294 3.17 21.13 -18.77
C PHE A 294 2.42 20.06 -19.56
N LEU A 295 1.77 20.43 -20.67
CA LEU A 295 1.13 19.44 -21.56
C LEU A 295 2.15 18.47 -22.14
N VAL A 296 3.32 18.96 -22.55
CA VAL A 296 4.41 18.13 -23.06
C VAL A 296 4.95 17.20 -21.97
N THR A 297 5.13 17.70 -20.73
CA THR A 297 5.49 16.84 -19.59
C THR A 297 4.45 15.75 -19.36
N PHE A 298 3.17 16.12 -19.33
CA PHE A 298 2.06 15.19 -19.11
C PHE A 298 1.99 14.12 -20.21
N ALA A 299 2.24 14.50 -21.47
CA ALA A 299 2.34 13.59 -22.60
C ALA A 299 3.57 12.66 -22.50
N MET A 300 4.75 13.21 -22.17
CA MET A 300 6.00 12.44 -22.07
C MET A 300 5.97 11.41 -20.94
N LEU A 301 5.24 11.67 -19.85
CA LEU A 301 5.00 10.68 -18.79
C LEU A 301 4.03 9.56 -19.20
N GLY A 302 3.34 9.72 -20.33
CA GLY A 302 2.41 8.75 -20.87
C GLY A 302 1.06 8.65 -20.15
N ILE A 303 0.78 9.50 -19.16
CA ILE A 303 -0.47 9.51 -18.39
C ILE A 303 -1.74 9.55 -19.28
N PRO A 304 -1.80 10.32 -20.38
CA PRO A 304 -2.97 10.36 -21.26
C PRO A 304 -3.20 9.06 -22.06
N PHE A 305 -2.15 8.29 -22.33
CA PHE A 305 -2.17 7.20 -23.31
C PHE A 305 -2.64 5.89 -22.67
N TYR A 306 -3.92 5.83 -22.31
CA TYR A 306 -4.54 4.61 -21.76
C TYR A 306 -5.04 3.66 -22.87
N GLY A 307 -4.97 2.35 -22.65
CA GLY A 307 -5.42 1.32 -23.61
C GLY A 307 -4.31 0.78 -24.52
N TYR A 308 -4.67 0.15 -25.64
CA TYR A 308 -3.72 -0.50 -26.56
C TYR A 308 -3.88 -0.01 -28.01
N GLY A 309 -2.80 -0.11 -28.79
CA GLY A 309 -2.79 0.26 -30.20
C GLY A 309 -3.22 1.70 -30.50
N VAL A 310 -3.87 1.91 -31.64
CA VAL A 310 -4.29 3.23 -32.13
C VAL A 310 -5.29 3.90 -31.18
N SER A 311 -6.17 3.12 -30.54
CA SER A 311 -7.16 3.65 -29.59
C SER A 311 -6.49 4.44 -28.46
N SER A 312 -5.34 3.97 -27.99
CA SER A 312 -4.58 4.63 -26.93
C SER A 312 -4.06 6.00 -27.33
N ILE A 313 -3.60 6.14 -28.58
CA ILE A 313 -3.11 7.41 -29.13
C ILE A 313 -4.27 8.39 -29.26
N VAL A 314 -5.41 7.95 -29.80
CA VAL A 314 -6.61 8.79 -29.96
C VAL A 314 -7.10 9.29 -28.61
N ILE A 315 -7.24 8.40 -27.62
CA ILE A 315 -7.64 8.77 -26.26
C ILE A 315 -6.66 9.80 -25.68
N GLY A 316 -5.36 9.55 -25.80
CA GLY A 316 -4.35 10.46 -25.26
C GLY A 316 -4.36 11.84 -25.91
N LEU A 317 -4.53 11.93 -27.23
CA LEU A 317 -4.65 13.21 -27.94
C LEU A 317 -5.92 13.97 -27.52
N LEU A 318 -7.04 13.27 -27.34
CA LEU A 318 -8.28 13.88 -26.84
C LEU A 318 -8.10 14.41 -25.41
N VAL A 319 -7.48 13.64 -24.51
CA VAL A 319 -7.20 14.06 -23.13
C VAL A 319 -6.27 15.28 -23.11
N LEU A 320 -5.20 15.28 -23.91
CA LEU A 320 -4.28 16.42 -24.03
C LEU A 320 -4.97 17.66 -24.61
N LEU A 321 -5.86 17.49 -25.60
CA LEU A 321 -6.65 18.58 -26.18
C LEU A 321 -7.59 19.19 -25.13
N LEU A 322 -8.35 18.36 -24.42
CA LEU A 322 -9.26 18.81 -23.37
C LEU A 322 -8.51 19.52 -22.24
N LEU A 323 -7.37 18.97 -21.81
CA LEU A 323 -6.50 19.60 -20.82
C LEU A 323 -5.93 20.94 -21.33
N GLY A 324 -5.52 20.99 -22.60
CA GLY A 324 -5.00 22.21 -23.22
C GLY A 324 -6.05 23.31 -23.35
N ILE A 325 -7.28 22.96 -23.71
CA ILE A 325 -8.44 23.87 -23.71
C ILE A 325 -8.71 24.36 -22.29
N TYR A 326 -8.72 23.47 -21.30
CA TYR A 326 -8.94 23.82 -19.90
C TYR A 326 -7.87 24.81 -19.38
N LEU A 327 -6.58 24.53 -19.63
CA LEU A 327 -5.47 25.39 -19.19
C LEU A 327 -5.47 26.75 -19.90
N SER A 328 -6.02 26.85 -21.11
CA SER A 328 -6.04 28.06 -21.95
C SER A 328 -7.35 28.84 -21.91
N SER A 329 -8.43 28.27 -21.37
CA SER A 329 -9.76 28.89 -21.34
C SER A 329 -9.85 30.04 -20.33
N HIS A 330 -10.42 31.17 -20.75
CA HIS A 330 -10.60 32.39 -19.95
C HIS A 330 -12.05 32.60 -19.46
N THR A 331 -12.90 31.57 -19.50
CA THR A 331 -14.30 31.65 -19.08
C THR A 331 -14.47 32.00 -17.59
N LYS A 332 -15.59 32.64 -17.22
CA LYS A 332 -15.88 33.07 -15.83
C LYS A 332 -15.84 31.91 -14.82
N ALA A 333 -16.34 30.73 -15.17
CA ALA A 333 -16.24 29.53 -14.34
C ALA A 333 -14.79 29.07 -14.15
N ASN A 334 -13.96 29.17 -15.20
CA ASN A 334 -12.58 28.76 -15.18
C ASN A 334 -11.68 29.74 -14.40
N LYS A 335 -12.05 31.03 -14.27
CA LYS A 335 -11.34 31.98 -13.38
C LYS A 335 -11.35 31.57 -11.91
N LYS A 336 -12.43 30.90 -11.45
CA LYS A 336 -12.56 30.44 -10.04
C LYS A 336 -11.70 29.20 -9.75
N TYR A 337 -11.51 28.33 -10.74
CA TYR A 337 -10.78 27.05 -10.60
C TYR A 337 -9.44 27.03 -11.36
N LYS A 338 -8.93 28.21 -11.77
CA LYS A 338 -7.72 28.31 -12.58
C LYS A 338 -6.50 27.79 -11.82
N VAL A 339 -5.75 26.90 -12.44
CA VAL A 339 -4.48 26.41 -11.87
C VAL A 339 -3.45 27.55 -11.84
N GLY A 340 -3.09 27.99 -10.64
CA GLY A 340 -2.08 29.03 -10.43
C GLY A 340 -0.67 28.56 -10.86
N ALA A 341 0.22 29.50 -11.17
CA ALA A 341 1.60 29.18 -11.53
C ALA A 341 2.32 28.43 -10.39
N ARG A 342 2.15 28.88 -9.14
CA ARG A 342 2.60 28.15 -7.94
C ARG A 342 2.11 26.69 -7.91
N THR A 343 0.81 26.45 -8.06
CA THR A 343 0.24 25.08 -8.03
C THR A 343 0.83 24.20 -9.13
N MET A 344 0.99 24.77 -10.32
CA MET A 344 1.58 24.09 -11.47
C MET A 344 3.06 23.76 -11.26
N ASN A 345 3.82 24.71 -10.72
CA ASN A 345 5.21 24.52 -10.36
C ASN A 345 5.37 23.44 -9.27
N THR A 346 4.57 23.50 -8.20
CA THR A 346 4.56 22.46 -7.17
C THR A 346 4.22 21.10 -7.76
N ALA A 347 3.21 20.99 -8.63
CA ALA A 347 2.86 19.74 -9.29
C ALA A 347 4.01 19.19 -10.15
N LEU A 348 4.69 20.04 -10.91
CA LEU A 348 5.85 19.66 -11.72
C LEU A 348 7.04 19.22 -10.86
N LEU A 349 7.31 19.90 -9.74
CA LEU A 349 8.33 19.47 -8.77
C LEU A 349 7.96 18.13 -8.12
N CYS A 350 6.69 17.90 -7.81
CA CYS A 350 6.22 16.61 -7.29
C CYS A 350 6.44 15.49 -8.33
N ILE A 351 6.05 15.72 -9.58
CA ILE A 351 6.31 14.80 -10.71
C ILE A 351 7.80 14.52 -10.84
N MET A 352 8.63 15.56 -10.86
CA MET A 352 10.08 15.43 -10.94
C MET A 352 10.61 14.53 -9.83
N MET A 353 10.21 14.78 -8.58
CA MET A 353 10.67 14.00 -7.43
C MET A 353 10.13 12.55 -7.43
N ILE A 354 8.90 12.31 -7.91
CA ILE A 354 8.39 10.95 -8.11
C ILE A 354 9.29 10.22 -9.11
N MET A 355 9.63 10.85 -10.24
CA MET A 355 10.49 10.24 -11.26
C MET A 355 11.91 9.99 -10.75
N VAL A 356 12.47 10.90 -9.95
CA VAL A 356 13.76 10.69 -9.29
C VAL A 356 13.70 9.47 -8.36
N GLY A 357 12.65 9.31 -7.55
CA GLY A 357 12.50 8.12 -6.70
C GLY A 357 12.28 6.82 -7.51
N TYR A 358 11.46 6.91 -8.56
CA TYR A 358 11.16 5.80 -9.47
C TYR A 358 12.38 5.34 -10.27
N SER A 359 13.39 6.20 -10.46
CA SER A 359 14.64 5.87 -11.16
C SER A 359 15.42 4.70 -10.54
N SER A 360 15.14 4.31 -9.29
CA SER A 360 15.67 3.08 -8.68
C SER A 360 15.40 1.84 -9.52
N TYR A 361 14.33 1.80 -10.32
CA TYR A 361 14.03 0.72 -11.27
C TYR A 361 15.04 0.53 -12.39
N ALA A 362 15.88 1.54 -12.67
CA ALA A 362 17.00 1.36 -13.58
C ALA A 362 17.93 0.23 -13.12
N LEU A 363 18.06 -0.01 -11.81
CA LEU A 363 18.85 -1.11 -11.26
C LEU A 363 18.38 -2.47 -11.81
N ILE A 364 17.07 -2.71 -11.86
CA ILE A 364 16.51 -3.98 -12.34
C ILE A 364 16.94 -4.25 -13.79
N VAL A 365 16.79 -3.26 -14.67
CA VAL A 365 17.17 -3.38 -16.08
C VAL A 365 18.68 -3.57 -16.25
N ILE A 366 19.48 -2.80 -15.51
CA ILE A 366 20.95 -2.87 -15.55
C ILE A 366 21.43 -4.25 -15.10
N ARG A 367 20.87 -4.79 -14.00
CA ARG A 367 21.28 -6.08 -13.45
C ARG A 367 20.77 -7.25 -14.28
N SER A 368 19.54 -7.19 -14.79
CA SER A 368 19.02 -8.18 -15.73
C SER A 368 19.86 -8.24 -17.02
N THR A 369 20.23 -7.09 -17.60
CA THR A 369 21.12 -7.04 -18.78
C THR A 369 22.49 -7.66 -18.52
N ALA A 370 22.95 -7.67 -17.26
CA ALA A 370 24.19 -8.32 -16.86
C ALA A 370 24.06 -9.84 -16.64
N ASN A 371 22.87 -10.42 -16.85
CA ASN A 371 22.56 -11.84 -16.69
C ASN A 371 22.97 -12.37 -15.30
N THR A 372 22.43 -11.76 -14.25
CA THR A 372 22.70 -12.21 -12.88
C THR A 372 22.19 -13.64 -12.63
N PRO A 373 22.81 -14.42 -11.72
CA PRO A 373 22.41 -15.81 -11.46
C PRO A 373 20.93 -16.00 -11.14
N MET A 374 20.36 -15.13 -10.30
CA MET A 374 18.92 -14.96 -10.20
C MET A 374 18.49 -13.77 -11.06
N ASP A 375 17.75 -14.08 -12.13
CA ASP A 375 17.19 -13.09 -13.05
C ASP A 375 15.75 -13.46 -13.42
N GLN A 376 14.83 -13.26 -12.47
CA GLN A 376 13.43 -13.66 -12.70
C GLN A 376 12.79 -12.78 -13.79
N ASN A 377 12.20 -13.45 -14.80
CA ASN A 377 11.52 -12.84 -15.95
C ASN A 377 12.39 -11.99 -16.89
N SER A 378 13.70 -11.88 -16.66
CA SER A 378 14.67 -11.17 -17.51
C SER A 378 14.20 -9.81 -18.05
N PRO A 379 13.91 -8.82 -17.17
CA PRO A 379 13.51 -7.45 -17.55
C PRO A 379 14.68 -6.63 -18.12
N GLU A 380 15.22 -7.02 -19.28
CA GLU A 380 16.41 -6.42 -19.90
C GLU A 380 16.16 -5.13 -20.70
N ASP A 381 14.89 -4.86 -21.04
CA ASP A 381 14.48 -3.69 -21.81
C ASP A 381 13.17 -3.09 -21.30
N ILE A 382 12.72 -1.99 -21.91
CA ILE A 382 11.51 -1.28 -21.50
C ILE A 382 10.23 -2.12 -21.65
N PHE A 383 10.17 -3.06 -22.59
CA PHE A 383 8.98 -3.89 -22.81
C PHE A 383 8.89 -4.98 -21.74
N THR A 384 9.97 -5.73 -21.57
CA THR A 384 10.10 -6.77 -20.54
C THR A 384 10.00 -6.19 -19.12
N LEU A 385 10.54 -4.99 -18.89
CA LEU A 385 10.31 -4.24 -17.65
C LEU A 385 8.82 -3.91 -17.45
N GLY A 386 8.12 -3.53 -18.52
CA GLY A 386 6.67 -3.29 -18.48
C GLY A 386 5.87 -4.50 -18.01
N GLU A 387 6.18 -5.68 -18.58
CA GLU A 387 5.55 -6.95 -18.21
C GLU A 387 5.89 -7.34 -16.76
N TYR A 388 7.14 -7.14 -16.36
CA TYR A 388 7.64 -7.36 -15.01
C TYR A 388 6.88 -6.51 -13.99
N LEU A 389 6.85 -5.19 -14.17
CA LEU A 389 6.11 -4.26 -13.30
C LEU A 389 4.60 -4.53 -13.30
N GLY A 390 4.06 -4.88 -14.47
CA GLY A 390 2.65 -5.20 -14.68
C GLY A 390 2.22 -6.53 -14.07
N ARG A 391 3.17 -7.38 -13.64
CA ARG A 391 2.90 -8.70 -13.04
C ARG A 391 2.06 -9.61 -13.95
N GLU A 392 2.22 -9.49 -15.27
CA GLU A 392 1.33 -10.13 -16.25
C GLU A 392 1.29 -11.67 -16.15
N GLN A 393 2.37 -12.26 -15.63
CA GLN A 393 2.50 -13.69 -15.38
C GLN A 393 1.49 -14.25 -14.36
N TYR A 394 0.95 -13.43 -13.46
CA TYR A 394 0.11 -13.89 -12.35
C TYR A 394 -1.39 -13.96 -12.68
N GLY A 395 -1.79 -13.73 -13.93
CA GLY A 395 -3.20 -13.71 -14.28
C GLY A 395 -3.84 -12.32 -14.13
N THR A 396 -5.10 -12.23 -14.52
CA THR A 396 -5.96 -11.06 -14.26
C THR A 396 -7.14 -11.54 -13.42
N ARG A 397 -7.62 -10.68 -12.52
CA ARG A 397 -8.79 -10.96 -11.67
C ARG A 397 -9.87 -9.95 -11.98
N PRO A 398 -11.14 -10.36 -12.14
CA PRO A 398 -12.21 -9.41 -12.40
C PRO A 398 -12.52 -8.62 -11.12
N LEU A 399 -12.49 -7.29 -11.20
CA LEU A 399 -12.78 -6.41 -10.06
C LEU A 399 -14.20 -5.85 -10.15
N PHE A 400 -14.55 -5.18 -11.24
CA PHE A 400 -15.84 -4.49 -11.38
C PHE A 400 -16.88 -5.31 -12.14
N TYR A 401 -16.49 -6.00 -13.21
CA TYR A 401 -17.39 -6.83 -14.01
C TYR A 401 -16.58 -7.96 -14.65
N GLY A 402 -17.12 -9.18 -14.63
CA GLY A 402 -16.44 -10.34 -15.21
C GLY A 402 -17.04 -11.66 -14.74
N GLN A 403 -16.25 -12.71 -14.90
CA GLN A 403 -16.68 -14.08 -14.77
C GLN A 403 -16.93 -14.51 -13.31
N ALA A 404 -17.88 -15.43 -13.13
CA ALA A 404 -18.03 -16.22 -11.92
C ALA A 404 -17.22 -17.53 -12.03
N TYR A 405 -17.07 -18.27 -10.93
CA TYR A 405 -16.24 -19.47 -10.86
C TYR A 405 -16.66 -20.58 -11.84
N SER A 406 -17.94 -20.66 -12.19
CA SER A 406 -18.52 -21.66 -13.08
C SER A 406 -18.71 -21.17 -14.52
N SER A 407 -18.37 -19.91 -14.81
CA SER A 407 -18.52 -19.30 -16.11
C SER A 407 -17.73 -20.05 -17.18
N GLN A 408 -18.35 -20.21 -18.34
CA GLN A 408 -17.74 -20.81 -19.53
C GLN A 408 -17.17 -19.72 -20.43
N VAL A 409 -16.10 -20.06 -21.16
CA VAL A 409 -15.53 -19.19 -22.19
C VAL A 409 -16.56 -19.00 -23.30
N ALA A 410 -16.79 -17.78 -23.74
CA ALA A 410 -17.67 -17.52 -24.88
C ALA A 410 -17.05 -18.15 -26.15
N LEU A 411 -17.87 -18.83 -26.95
CA LEU A 411 -17.43 -19.48 -28.19
C LEU A 411 -18.08 -18.77 -29.37
N ASP A 412 -17.30 -18.57 -30.43
CA ASP A 412 -17.79 -18.14 -31.74
C ASP A 412 -17.71 -19.34 -32.70
N THR A 413 -18.71 -19.49 -33.56
CA THR A 413 -18.72 -20.57 -34.57
C THR A 413 -18.17 -20.00 -35.88
N LYS A 414 -17.03 -20.50 -36.35
CA LYS A 414 -16.43 -20.13 -37.65
C LYS A 414 -16.13 -21.40 -38.44
N ASP A 415 -16.62 -21.45 -39.68
CA ASP A 415 -16.37 -22.56 -40.62
C ASP A 415 -16.69 -23.96 -40.06
N GLY A 416 -17.72 -24.07 -39.21
CA GLY A 416 -18.13 -25.34 -38.58
C GLY A 416 -17.31 -25.75 -37.36
N TYR A 417 -16.32 -24.95 -36.94
CA TYR A 417 -15.53 -25.13 -35.73
C TYR A 417 -15.85 -24.05 -34.70
N CYS A 418 -15.77 -24.42 -33.42
CA CYS A 418 -15.96 -23.47 -32.32
C CYS A 418 -14.63 -22.97 -31.81
N GLU A 419 -14.45 -21.65 -31.88
CA GLU A 419 -13.25 -20.97 -31.40
C GLU A 419 -13.57 -20.18 -30.13
N PRO A 420 -12.71 -20.24 -29.09
CA PRO A 420 -12.81 -19.38 -27.93
C PRO A 420 -12.73 -17.90 -28.33
N ARG A 421 -13.74 -17.12 -27.94
CA ARG A 421 -13.74 -15.67 -28.14
C ARG A 421 -12.64 -15.04 -27.29
N GLN A 422 -11.74 -14.34 -27.95
CA GLN A 422 -10.63 -13.64 -27.31
C GLN A 422 -11.02 -12.17 -27.11
N LYS A 423 -10.74 -11.63 -25.91
CA LYS A 423 -11.13 -10.27 -25.52
C LYS A 423 -10.34 -9.21 -26.28
N THR A 424 -9.04 -9.43 -26.46
CA THR A 424 -8.12 -8.64 -27.31
C THR A 424 -6.80 -9.41 -27.42
N GLU A 425 -6.26 -9.59 -28.63
CA GLU A 425 -4.87 -10.03 -28.79
C GLU A 425 -3.94 -8.90 -28.35
N ARG A 426 -3.29 -9.06 -27.20
CA ARG A 426 -2.22 -8.14 -26.77
C ARG A 426 -0.97 -8.49 -27.57
N MET A 427 -0.50 -7.58 -28.41
CA MET A 427 0.82 -7.73 -29.03
C MET A 427 1.89 -7.26 -28.06
N LYS A 428 2.95 -8.05 -27.92
CA LYS A 428 4.15 -7.68 -27.17
C LYS A 428 5.36 -7.58 -28.10
N TYR A 429 6.38 -6.84 -27.65
CA TYR A 429 7.63 -6.71 -28.37
C TYR A 429 8.72 -7.49 -27.64
N ILE A 430 9.45 -8.31 -28.39
CA ILE A 430 10.61 -9.05 -27.87
C ILE A 430 11.83 -8.75 -28.76
N ARG A 431 13.02 -8.86 -28.17
CA ARG A 431 14.28 -8.75 -28.91
C ARG A 431 14.37 -9.87 -29.94
N LYS A 432 14.76 -9.54 -31.17
CA LYS A 432 15.07 -10.52 -32.20
C LYS A 432 16.51 -10.99 -32.01
N GLU A 433 16.71 -12.30 -31.89
CA GLU A 433 18.05 -12.89 -31.95
C GLU A 433 18.66 -12.67 -33.33
N LYS A 434 19.94 -12.25 -33.34
CA LYS A 434 20.69 -12.03 -34.57
C LYS A 434 21.08 -13.35 -35.22
N GLN A 435 20.90 -13.45 -36.53
CA GLN A 435 21.36 -14.59 -37.32
C GLN A 435 22.80 -14.42 -37.81
N SER A 436 23.32 -13.19 -37.82
CA SER A 436 24.72 -12.88 -38.15
C SER A 436 25.25 -11.70 -37.34
N SER A 437 26.57 -11.56 -37.24
CA SER A 437 27.23 -10.45 -36.54
C SER A 437 26.86 -9.07 -37.09
N ASP A 438 26.54 -9.01 -38.39
CA ASP A 438 26.28 -7.76 -39.12
C ASP A 438 24.80 -7.36 -39.09
N GLU A 439 23.93 -8.23 -38.57
CA GLU A 439 22.52 -7.93 -38.40
C GLU A 439 22.33 -6.85 -37.33
N LYS A 440 21.51 -5.84 -37.65
CA LYS A 440 21.15 -4.77 -36.71
C LYS A 440 20.15 -5.28 -35.67
N ASP A 441 20.24 -4.72 -34.47
CA ASP A 441 19.28 -4.97 -33.40
C ASP A 441 17.87 -4.59 -33.86
N LYS A 442 16.89 -5.41 -33.50
CA LYS A 442 15.49 -5.19 -33.86
C LYS A 442 14.55 -5.86 -32.86
N TYR A 443 13.42 -5.23 -32.60
CA TYR A 443 12.28 -5.85 -31.91
C TYR A 443 11.27 -6.41 -32.90
N ILE A 444 10.73 -7.58 -32.59
CA ILE A 444 9.63 -8.20 -33.32
C ILE A 444 8.38 -8.23 -32.46
N GLN A 445 7.23 -8.08 -33.12
CA GLN A 445 5.94 -8.26 -32.47
C GLN A 445 5.62 -9.75 -32.38
N VAL A 446 5.20 -10.18 -31.21
CA VAL A 446 4.68 -11.53 -30.96
C VAL A 446 3.37 -11.44 -30.21
N SER A 447 2.54 -12.47 -30.36
CA SER A 447 1.30 -12.58 -29.59
C SER A 447 1.65 -12.69 -28.10
N GLY A 448 1.13 -11.77 -27.32
CA GLY A 448 1.17 -11.79 -25.87
C GLY A 448 0.12 -12.73 -25.30
N ARG A 449 -0.18 -12.56 -24.01
CA ARG A 449 -1.16 -13.40 -23.33
C ARG A 449 -2.56 -13.19 -23.90
N VAL A 450 -3.22 -14.30 -24.23
CA VAL A 450 -4.62 -14.32 -24.67
C VAL A 450 -5.52 -14.31 -23.43
N ASP A 451 -6.34 -13.27 -23.31
CA ASP A 451 -7.43 -13.21 -22.34
C ASP A 451 -8.74 -13.59 -23.05
N TYR A 452 -9.47 -14.57 -22.51
CA TYR A 452 -10.75 -15.01 -23.08
C TYR A 452 -11.94 -14.19 -22.57
N GLU A 453 -12.95 -14.03 -23.42
CA GLU A 453 -14.26 -13.55 -22.99
C GLU A 453 -15.07 -14.71 -22.38
N TYR A 454 -15.83 -14.42 -21.33
CA TYR A 454 -16.70 -15.41 -20.70
C TYR A 454 -18.15 -15.11 -21.05
N ALA A 455 -18.95 -16.16 -21.24
CA ALA A 455 -20.36 -16.04 -21.62
C ALA A 455 -21.23 -15.58 -20.44
N GLN A 456 -21.00 -16.14 -19.25
CA GLN A 456 -21.71 -15.74 -18.03
C GLN A 456 -20.85 -14.78 -17.22
N ASN A 457 -21.26 -13.52 -17.12
CA ASN A 457 -20.58 -12.51 -16.31
C ASN A 457 -21.53 -11.93 -15.28
N MET A 458 -20.97 -11.37 -14.22
CA MET A 458 -21.72 -10.67 -13.19
C MET A 458 -21.02 -9.38 -12.76
N LEU A 459 -21.79 -8.50 -12.12
CA LEU A 459 -21.27 -7.29 -11.51
C LEU A 459 -20.53 -7.64 -10.21
N PHE A 460 -19.34 -7.07 -10.05
CA PHE A 460 -18.52 -7.19 -8.86
C PHE A 460 -18.27 -8.66 -8.43
N PRO A 461 -17.73 -9.50 -9.32
CA PRO A 461 -17.51 -10.92 -9.03
C PRO A 461 -16.46 -11.09 -7.94
N ARG A 462 -16.79 -11.84 -6.89
CA ARG A 462 -15.93 -12.22 -5.76
C ARG A 462 -15.58 -13.71 -5.80
N MET A 463 -16.50 -14.53 -6.32
CA MET A 463 -16.30 -15.95 -6.59
C MET A 463 -15.98 -16.15 -8.08
N HIS A 464 -14.74 -15.87 -8.49
CA HIS A 464 -14.36 -15.81 -9.91
C HIS A 464 -13.50 -16.98 -10.40
N SER A 465 -12.88 -17.74 -9.49
CA SER A 465 -11.87 -18.73 -9.84
C SER A 465 -12.45 -20.14 -9.95
N SER A 466 -12.44 -20.73 -11.14
CA SER A 466 -12.95 -22.08 -11.38
C SER A 466 -12.22 -23.17 -10.58
N THR A 467 -10.93 -22.99 -10.30
CA THR A 467 -10.13 -23.93 -9.51
C THR A 467 -10.51 -23.97 -8.03
N HIS A 468 -11.27 -22.97 -7.54
CA HIS A 468 -11.70 -22.86 -6.14
C HIS A 468 -13.22 -23.06 -5.96
N ALA A 469 -13.88 -23.69 -6.94
CA ALA A 469 -15.33 -23.88 -6.95
C ALA A 469 -15.86 -24.59 -5.69
N LYS A 470 -15.19 -25.67 -5.28
CA LYS A 470 -15.59 -26.48 -4.11
C LYS A 470 -15.49 -25.67 -2.81
N GLU A 471 -14.47 -24.84 -2.72
CA GLU A 471 -14.17 -24.01 -1.57
C GLU A 471 -15.19 -22.88 -1.47
N TYR A 472 -15.57 -22.25 -2.59
CA TYR A 472 -16.67 -21.29 -2.60
C TYR A 472 -17.98 -21.91 -2.09
N GLU A 473 -18.29 -23.14 -2.49
CA GLU A 473 -19.47 -23.85 -2.00
C GLU A 473 -19.41 -24.13 -0.50
N ARG A 474 -18.23 -24.47 0.05
CA ARG A 474 -18.02 -24.63 1.51
C ARG A 474 -18.30 -23.36 2.30
N TRP A 475 -17.91 -22.19 1.78
CA TRP A 475 -18.05 -20.92 2.50
C TRP A 475 -19.47 -20.32 2.49
N VAL A 476 -20.26 -20.58 1.44
CA VAL A 476 -21.53 -19.85 1.23
C VAL A 476 -22.76 -20.76 1.09
N ASN A 477 -22.56 -22.06 0.82
CA ASN A 477 -23.60 -23.01 0.40
C ASN A 477 -24.39 -22.50 -0.81
N ILE A 478 -23.78 -22.60 -2.00
CA ILE A 478 -24.26 -21.95 -3.22
C ILE A 478 -25.39 -22.77 -3.83
N LYS A 479 -26.61 -22.22 -3.86
CA LYS A 479 -27.75 -22.74 -4.60
C LYS A 479 -27.66 -22.33 -6.07
N GLY A 480 -27.35 -21.06 -6.31
CA GLY A 480 -27.23 -20.49 -7.66
C GLY A 480 -28.52 -20.60 -8.49
N TYR A 481 -28.39 -20.30 -9.79
CA TYR A 481 -29.42 -20.48 -10.80
C TYR A 481 -28.78 -20.96 -12.11
N ASN A 482 -29.53 -21.73 -12.91
CA ASN A 482 -29.01 -22.31 -14.13
C ASN A 482 -29.20 -21.36 -15.31
N VAL A 483 -28.13 -21.16 -16.08
CA VAL A 483 -28.10 -20.39 -17.32
C VAL A 483 -27.77 -21.33 -18.47
N SER A 484 -28.60 -21.34 -19.50
CA SER A 484 -28.35 -22.11 -20.72
C SER A 484 -27.12 -21.55 -21.45
N TYR A 485 -26.25 -22.44 -21.87
CA TYR A 485 -25.02 -22.12 -22.59
C TYR A 485 -24.84 -23.13 -23.73
N ASP A 486 -24.75 -22.60 -24.94
CA ASP A 486 -24.48 -23.41 -26.13
C ASP A 486 -22.98 -23.69 -26.24
N ARG A 487 -22.60 -24.93 -25.94
CA ARG A 487 -21.24 -25.43 -26.10
C ARG A 487 -21.11 -26.11 -27.46
N CYS A 488 -21.06 -25.31 -28.52
CA CYS A 488 -20.82 -25.80 -29.88
C CYS A 488 -21.91 -26.77 -30.40
N GLY A 489 -23.19 -26.39 -30.25
CA GLY A 489 -24.35 -27.20 -30.61
C GLY A 489 -24.90 -28.06 -29.47
N GLU A 490 -24.17 -28.20 -28.37
CA GLU A 490 -24.64 -28.87 -27.15
C GLU A 490 -25.10 -27.83 -26.12
N ASN A 491 -26.41 -27.73 -25.90
CA ASN A 491 -26.94 -26.84 -24.88
C ASN A 491 -26.76 -27.45 -23.48
N ILE A 492 -25.87 -26.86 -22.68
CA ILE A 492 -25.62 -27.24 -21.29
C ILE A 492 -26.14 -26.16 -20.33
N MET A 493 -26.58 -26.59 -19.16
CA MET A 493 -26.99 -25.68 -18.09
C MET A 493 -25.81 -25.40 -17.16
N VAL A 494 -25.40 -24.13 -17.08
CA VAL A 494 -24.31 -23.66 -16.22
C VAL A 494 -24.90 -23.05 -14.95
N LYS A 495 -24.55 -23.60 -13.79
CA LYS A 495 -24.97 -23.09 -12.48
C LYS A 495 -24.17 -21.84 -12.11
N ILE A 496 -24.80 -20.67 -12.07
CA ILE A 496 -24.18 -19.39 -11.72
C ILE A 496 -24.62 -18.95 -10.32
N PRO A 497 -23.73 -18.43 -9.45
CA PRO A 497 -24.13 -17.91 -8.15
C PRO A 497 -25.00 -16.65 -8.30
N THR A 498 -25.95 -16.47 -7.39
CA THR A 498 -26.72 -15.23 -7.29
C THR A 498 -25.82 -14.07 -6.81
N GLN A 499 -26.23 -12.83 -7.10
CA GLN A 499 -25.51 -11.64 -6.62
C GLN A 499 -25.41 -11.62 -5.09
N TRP A 500 -26.44 -12.09 -4.38
CA TRP A 500 -26.43 -12.15 -2.93
C TRP A 500 -25.44 -13.19 -2.40
N GLU A 501 -25.35 -14.39 -3.00
CA GLU A 501 -24.34 -15.39 -2.62
C GLU A 501 -22.92 -14.84 -2.86
N ASN A 502 -22.71 -14.10 -3.94
CA ASN A 502 -21.46 -13.41 -4.23
C ASN A 502 -21.09 -12.35 -3.18
N ILE A 503 -22.06 -11.53 -2.74
CA ILE A 503 -21.85 -10.56 -1.67
C ILE A 503 -21.70 -11.24 -0.30
N LYS A 504 -22.41 -12.35 -0.06
CA LYS A 504 -22.26 -13.16 1.15
C LYS A 504 -20.83 -13.68 1.26
N PHE A 505 -20.22 -14.15 0.15
CA PHE A 505 -18.81 -14.55 0.13
C PHE A 505 -17.85 -13.41 0.51
N LEU A 506 -18.12 -12.18 0.04
CA LEU A 506 -17.34 -11.00 0.45
C LEU A 506 -17.37 -10.83 1.98
N PHE A 507 -18.54 -10.91 2.60
CA PHE A 507 -18.66 -10.70 4.04
C PHE A 507 -18.14 -11.89 4.86
N THR A 508 -18.36 -13.14 4.44
CA THR A 508 -17.97 -14.32 5.21
C THR A 508 -16.49 -14.67 5.08
N TYR A 509 -15.94 -14.70 3.87
CA TYR A 509 -14.55 -15.07 3.66
C TYR A 509 -13.66 -13.84 3.56
N GLN A 510 -13.92 -12.94 2.61
CA GLN A 510 -12.95 -11.88 2.28
C GLN A 510 -12.83 -10.81 3.38
N LEU A 511 -13.94 -10.39 3.99
CA LEU A 511 -13.91 -9.40 5.08
C LEU A 511 -13.77 -10.06 6.44
N ASN A 512 -14.55 -11.10 6.75
CA ASN A 512 -14.45 -11.71 8.07
C ASN A 512 -13.18 -12.57 8.23
N TYR A 513 -13.04 -13.64 7.43
CA TYR A 513 -11.90 -14.55 7.57
C TYR A 513 -10.54 -13.95 7.15
N MET A 514 -10.49 -13.21 6.05
CA MET A 514 -9.23 -12.68 5.50
C MET A 514 -8.85 -11.30 6.04
N TYR A 515 -9.70 -10.60 6.79
CA TYR A 515 -9.37 -9.28 7.31
C TYR A 515 -9.69 -9.12 8.80
N TRP A 516 -10.96 -9.27 9.20
CA TRP A 516 -11.34 -9.09 10.61
C TRP A 516 -10.68 -10.10 11.53
N ARG A 517 -10.44 -11.33 11.09
CA ARG A 517 -9.66 -12.33 11.84
C ARG A 517 -8.27 -11.81 12.22
N TYR A 518 -7.49 -11.33 11.24
CA TYR A 518 -6.16 -10.77 11.52
C TYR A 518 -6.24 -9.45 12.29
N PHE A 519 -7.24 -8.61 12.00
CA PHE A 519 -7.47 -7.41 12.81
C PHE A 519 -7.65 -7.78 14.29
N MET A 520 -8.40 -8.85 14.58
CA MET A 520 -8.62 -9.33 15.94
C MET A 520 -7.39 -10.03 16.52
N TRP A 521 -6.54 -10.70 15.72
CA TRP A 521 -5.23 -11.17 16.20
C TRP A 521 -4.40 -10.06 16.83
N ASN A 522 -4.48 -8.84 16.28
CA ASN A 522 -3.69 -7.71 16.74
C ASN A 522 -4.31 -6.97 17.95
N PHE A 523 -5.62 -7.06 18.17
CA PHE A 523 -6.32 -6.23 19.17
C PHE A 523 -7.19 -7.00 20.19
N ALA A 524 -7.35 -8.31 20.03
CA ALA A 524 -8.08 -9.18 20.95
C ALA A 524 -7.26 -10.40 21.39
N GLY A 525 -6.58 -11.06 20.45
CA GLY A 525 -5.78 -12.25 20.69
C GLY A 525 -5.80 -13.24 19.52
N ARG A 526 -4.87 -14.20 19.53
CA ARG A 526 -4.64 -15.19 18.47
C ARG A 526 -4.74 -16.60 19.06
N GLN A 527 -5.47 -17.48 18.39
CA GLN A 527 -5.71 -18.84 18.87
C GLN A 527 -4.44 -19.71 18.81
N ASN A 528 -3.72 -19.65 17.69
CA ASN A 528 -2.45 -20.34 17.44
C ASN A 528 -1.82 -19.81 16.14
N ASP A 529 -0.59 -20.25 15.86
CA ASP A 529 0.17 -19.88 14.67
C ASP A 529 -0.04 -20.76 13.44
N ALA A 530 -0.91 -21.79 13.54
CA ALA A 530 -1.18 -22.68 12.42
C ALA A 530 -2.02 -21.98 11.33
N GLN A 531 -1.61 -22.17 10.07
CA GLN A 531 -2.35 -21.65 8.93
C GLN A 531 -3.71 -22.35 8.82
N GLY A 532 -4.77 -21.56 8.76
CA GLY A 532 -6.13 -22.06 8.65
C GLY A 532 -6.70 -22.00 7.23
N ASN A 533 -7.71 -22.82 6.93
CA ASN A 533 -8.56 -22.72 5.72
C ASN A 533 -10.06 -22.52 6.02
N GLY A 534 -10.40 -22.10 7.25
CA GLY A 534 -11.77 -21.90 7.72
C GLY A 534 -12.22 -22.88 8.81
N GLU A 535 -11.36 -23.82 9.18
CA GLU A 535 -11.54 -24.68 10.35
C GLU A 535 -11.46 -23.91 11.67
N ILE A 536 -12.08 -24.49 12.69
CA ILE A 536 -12.19 -23.89 14.02
C ILE A 536 -10.89 -24.07 14.84
N GLU A 537 -10.05 -25.04 14.46
CA GLU A 537 -8.86 -25.40 15.23
C GLU A 537 -7.63 -24.55 14.91
N ASN A 538 -7.56 -23.93 13.72
CA ASN A 538 -6.34 -23.28 13.23
C ASN A 538 -6.55 -21.80 12.92
N GLY A 539 -5.68 -20.95 13.45
CA GLY A 539 -5.54 -19.56 13.06
C GLY A 539 -6.80 -18.72 13.29
N ASN A 540 -7.65 -19.03 14.28
CA ASN A 540 -8.73 -18.11 14.68
C ASN A 540 -8.21 -17.04 15.65
N TRP A 541 -9.07 -16.09 15.99
CA TRP A 541 -8.80 -15.11 17.03
C TRP A 541 -9.55 -15.52 18.31
N VAL A 542 -8.98 -15.17 19.45
CA VAL A 542 -9.56 -15.42 20.78
C VAL A 542 -9.45 -14.17 21.63
N THR A 543 -10.21 -14.11 22.72
CA THR A 543 -10.23 -12.98 23.65
C THR A 543 -9.64 -13.30 25.00
N GLY A 544 -9.63 -14.57 25.42
CA GLY A 544 -9.35 -14.98 26.81
C GLY A 544 -10.55 -14.85 27.73
N ILE A 545 -11.73 -14.53 27.20
CA ILE A 545 -12.98 -14.39 27.94
C ILE A 545 -13.82 -15.63 27.60
N PRO A 546 -13.96 -16.61 28.51
CA PRO A 546 -14.48 -17.93 28.18
C PRO A 546 -15.82 -17.91 27.43
N PHE A 547 -16.78 -17.09 27.88
CA PHE A 547 -18.10 -17.05 27.23
C PHE A 547 -18.07 -16.49 25.80
N ILE A 548 -17.11 -15.61 25.47
CA ILE A 548 -16.94 -15.07 24.11
C ILE A 548 -16.25 -16.12 23.26
N ASP A 549 -15.18 -16.71 23.79
CA ASP A 549 -14.37 -17.70 23.06
C ASP A 549 -15.19 -18.96 22.76
N ASP A 550 -16.01 -19.44 23.70
CA ASP A 550 -16.95 -20.54 23.49
C ASP A 550 -17.96 -20.26 22.35
N MET A 551 -18.34 -18.99 22.14
CA MET A 551 -19.21 -18.61 21.02
C MET A 551 -18.48 -18.53 19.68
N LEU A 552 -17.17 -18.25 19.69
CA LEU A 552 -16.35 -18.09 18.49
C LEU A 552 -15.84 -19.44 17.96
N ILE A 553 -15.27 -20.24 18.85
CA ILE A 553 -14.60 -21.51 18.52
C ILE A 553 -15.33 -22.74 19.08
N GLY A 554 -16.48 -22.55 19.75
CA GLY A 554 -17.25 -23.65 20.33
C GLY A 554 -16.68 -24.15 21.66
N ASN A 555 -17.49 -24.88 22.42
CA ASN A 555 -17.14 -25.41 23.75
C ASN A 555 -16.25 -26.66 23.70
N HIS A 556 -15.36 -26.75 22.70
CA HIS A 556 -14.41 -27.84 22.60
C HIS A 556 -13.21 -27.48 23.48
N LYS A 557 -12.92 -28.30 24.49
CA LYS A 557 -11.61 -28.27 25.13
C LYS A 557 -10.58 -28.50 24.04
N MET A 558 -9.86 -27.43 23.69
CA MET A 558 -8.80 -27.50 22.70
C MET A 558 -7.83 -28.62 23.11
N PRO A 559 -7.35 -29.44 22.16
CA PRO A 559 -6.27 -30.36 22.43
C PRO A 559 -5.13 -29.64 23.17
N LYS A 560 -4.56 -30.25 24.21
CA LYS A 560 -3.50 -29.63 25.04
C LYS A 560 -2.30 -29.12 24.22
N GLU A 561 -2.09 -29.69 23.04
CA GLU A 561 -1.05 -29.27 22.09
C GLU A 561 -1.32 -27.89 21.48
N LEU A 562 -2.60 -27.53 21.28
CA LEU A 562 -3.01 -26.19 20.83
C LEU A 562 -3.02 -25.18 21.98
N ASP A 563 -3.36 -25.61 23.21
CA ASP A 563 -3.31 -24.73 24.41
C ASP A 563 -1.86 -24.33 24.78
N ASN A 564 -0.88 -25.21 24.51
CA ASN A 564 0.54 -24.94 24.74
C ASN A 564 1.25 -24.37 23.50
N ASN A 565 0.51 -24.03 22.44
CA ASN A 565 1.09 -23.40 21.26
C ASN A 565 1.59 -21.99 21.61
N LYS A 566 2.83 -21.67 21.26
CA LYS A 566 3.42 -20.36 21.57
C LYS A 566 2.68 -19.19 20.92
N GLY A 567 2.10 -19.40 19.74
CA GLY A 567 1.26 -18.41 19.05
C GLY A 567 -0.12 -18.21 19.68
N HIS A 568 -0.41 -18.85 20.81
CA HIS A 568 -1.63 -18.60 21.58
C HIS A 568 -1.46 -17.33 22.43
N ASN A 569 -2.11 -16.25 21.99
CA ASN A 569 -1.99 -14.92 22.60
C ASN A 569 -3.35 -14.39 23.03
N VAL A 570 -3.44 -13.85 24.24
CA VAL A 570 -4.70 -13.35 24.81
C VAL A 570 -4.56 -11.91 25.27
N TYR A 571 -5.33 -10.96 24.73
CA TYR A 571 -5.28 -9.53 25.12
C TYR A 571 -6.55 -9.01 25.82
N TYR A 572 -7.55 -9.86 26.07
CA TYR A 572 -8.80 -9.49 26.74
C TYR A 572 -9.55 -8.33 26.06
N CYS A 573 -9.34 -8.17 24.74
CA CYS A 573 -9.84 -7.04 23.95
C CYS A 573 -9.44 -5.65 24.48
N LEU A 574 -8.45 -5.53 25.37
CA LEU A 574 -8.05 -4.24 25.95
C LEU A 574 -7.59 -3.24 24.88
N PRO A 575 -6.74 -3.60 23.91
CA PRO A 575 -6.39 -2.70 22.81
C PRO A 575 -7.60 -2.30 21.97
N LEU A 576 -8.48 -3.25 21.65
CA LEU A 576 -9.70 -3.01 20.88
C LEU A 576 -10.62 -2.00 21.58
N LEU A 577 -10.87 -2.18 22.88
CA LEU A 577 -11.72 -1.29 23.68
C LEU A 577 -11.14 0.13 23.73
N LEU A 578 -9.83 0.27 23.93
CA LEU A 578 -9.16 1.57 23.88
C LEU A 578 -9.30 2.22 22.51
N GLY A 579 -9.15 1.46 21.42
CA GLY A 579 -9.38 1.95 20.07
C GLY A 579 -10.80 2.45 19.83
N VAL A 580 -11.82 1.70 20.27
CA VAL A 580 -13.23 2.12 20.19
C VAL A 580 -13.48 3.39 21.01
N ILE A 581 -12.96 3.47 22.24
CA ILE A 581 -13.04 4.66 23.09
C ILE A 581 -12.41 5.87 22.38
N GLY A 582 -11.23 5.69 21.79
CA GLY A 582 -10.52 6.77 21.09
C GLY A 582 -11.23 7.26 19.84
N LEU A 583 -11.80 6.34 19.05
CA LEU A 583 -12.62 6.66 17.87
C LEU A 583 -13.85 7.48 18.25
N LEU A 584 -14.60 7.02 19.27
CA LEU A 584 -15.77 7.72 19.77
C LEU A 584 -15.37 9.10 20.33
N TRP A 585 -14.36 9.12 21.20
CA TRP A 585 -13.84 10.35 21.79
C TRP A 585 -13.46 11.39 20.73
N GLN A 586 -12.71 10.99 19.70
CA GLN A 586 -12.35 11.86 18.59
C GLN A 586 -13.59 12.44 17.89
N SER A 587 -14.58 11.58 17.62
CA SER A 587 -15.81 11.95 16.92
C SER A 587 -16.66 12.96 17.69
N TYR A 588 -16.61 12.94 19.03
CA TYR A 588 -17.32 13.90 19.90
C TYR A 588 -16.55 15.22 20.14
N ARG A 589 -15.35 15.43 19.55
CA ARG A 589 -14.58 16.69 19.65
C ARG A 589 -14.99 17.76 18.62
N GLY A 590 -16.26 17.78 18.24
CA GLY A 590 -16.84 18.75 17.31
C GLY A 590 -16.26 18.66 15.88
N LYS A 591 -16.34 19.77 15.12
CA LYS A 591 -15.96 19.79 13.69
C LYS A 591 -14.49 19.39 13.44
N LYS A 592 -13.57 19.77 14.33
CA LYS A 592 -12.14 19.39 14.23
C LYS A 592 -11.98 17.87 14.39
N GLY A 593 -12.64 17.30 15.40
CA GLY A 593 -12.67 15.86 15.66
C GLY A 593 -13.19 15.05 14.48
N ILE A 594 -14.35 15.43 13.92
CA ILE A 594 -14.97 14.72 12.78
C ILE A 594 -14.08 14.76 11.52
N ARG A 595 -13.45 15.90 11.22
CA ARG A 595 -12.53 15.99 10.06
C ARG A 595 -11.32 15.09 10.23
N GLN A 596 -10.76 15.08 11.44
CA GLN A 596 -9.63 14.21 11.77
C GLN A 596 -10.05 12.73 11.76
N PHE A 597 -11.27 12.42 12.18
CA PHE A 597 -11.84 11.08 12.07
C PHE A 597 -11.86 10.62 10.62
N TRP A 598 -12.36 11.44 9.68
CA TRP A 598 -12.35 11.08 8.26
C TRP A 598 -10.94 10.82 7.71
N VAL A 599 -9.94 11.59 8.14
CA VAL A 599 -8.54 11.36 7.77
C VAL A 599 -8.06 9.98 8.23
N VAL A 600 -8.24 9.65 9.51
CA VAL A 600 -7.79 8.35 10.08
C VAL A 600 -8.64 7.19 9.53
N PHE A 601 -9.94 7.39 9.36
CA PHE A 601 -10.85 6.39 8.79
C PHE A 601 -10.48 6.04 7.35
N PHE A 602 -10.18 7.02 6.50
CA PHE A 602 -9.77 6.72 5.13
C PHE A 602 -8.37 6.13 5.05
N LEU A 603 -7.46 6.47 5.98
CA LEU A 603 -6.22 5.73 6.12
C LEU A 603 -6.53 4.25 6.42
N PHE A 604 -7.29 3.97 7.48
CA PHE A 604 -7.73 2.61 7.88
C PHE A 604 -8.44 1.84 6.76
N PHE A 605 -9.40 2.47 6.09
CA PHE A 605 -10.19 1.85 5.02
C PHE A 605 -9.32 1.53 3.81
N MET A 606 -8.47 2.46 3.38
CA MET A 606 -7.65 2.28 2.17
C MET A 606 -6.54 1.26 2.38
N THR A 607 -5.93 1.20 3.57
CA THR A 607 -4.84 0.26 3.90
C THR A 607 -5.34 -1.06 4.48
N GLY A 608 -6.65 -1.31 4.47
CA GLY A 608 -7.28 -2.53 4.98
C GLY A 608 -8.35 -3.04 4.01
N ILE A 609 -9.59 -2.62 4.23
CA ILE A 609 -10.76 -3.08 3.46
C ILE A 609 -10.58 -2.89 1.94
N ALA A 610 -10.05 -1.76 1.49
CA ALA A 610 -9.85 -1.54 0.05
C ALA A 610 -8.85 -2.52 -0.58
N ILE A 611 -7.84 -2.97 0.17
CA ILE A 611 -6.89 -4.00 -0.27
C ILE A 611 -7.62 -5.32 -0.50
N VAL A 612 -8.53 -5.72 0.40
CA VAL A 612 -9.36 -6.92 0.23
C VAL A 612 -10.14 -6.85 -1.08
N LEU A 613 -10.78 -5.70 -1.36
CA LEU A 613 -11.57 -5.50 -2.59
C LEU A 613 -10.70 -5.57 -3.84
N TYR A 614 -9.49 -5.00 -3.78
CA TYR A 614 -8.52 -4.97 -4.87
C TYR A 614 -7.88 -6.33 -5.14
N LEU A 615 -7.44 -7.04 -4.10
CA LEU A 615 -6.80 -8.35 -4.26
C LEU A 615 -7.81 -9.41 -4.71
N ASN A 616 -9.10 -9.26 -4.35
CA ASN A 616 -10.18 -10.19 -4.67
C ASN A 616 -9.76 -11.66 -4.46
N GLN A 617 -9.27 -11.94 -3.24
CA GLN A 617 -8.64 -13.22 -2.89
C GLN A 617 -9.65 -14.36 -2.96
N ALA A 618 -9.19 -15.49 -3.49
CA ALA A 618 -9.90 -16.77 -3.46
C ALA A 618 -9.57 -17.54 -2.16
N PRO A 619 -10.37 -18.55 -1.80
CA PRO A 619 -10.06 -19.50 -0.73
C PRO A 619 -8.69 -20.17 -0.90
N VAL A 620 -8.14 -20.72 0.19
CA VAL A 620 -6.92 -21.56 0.18
C VAL A 620 -5.71 -20.81 -0.38
N GLN A 621 -5.37 -19.69 0.26
CA GLN A 621 -4.16 -18.95 -0.10
C GLN A 621 -2.91 -19.78 0.24
N PRO A 622 -1.84 -19.71 -0.57
CA PRO A 622 -0.61 -20.47 -0.30
C PRO A 622 0.05 -20.18 1.06
N ARG A 623 -0.19 -18.98 1.61
CA ARG A 623 0.27 -18.53 2.92
C ARG A 623 -0.65 -17.44 3.47
N GLU A 624 -0.60 -17.23 4.79
CA GLU A 624 -1.23 -16.11 5.47
C GLU A 624 -0.67 -14.77 4.93
N ARG A 625 -1.52 -13.72 4.84
CA ARG A 625 -1.17 -12.42 4.24
C ARG A 625 -1.58 -11.21 5.09
N ASP A 626 -1.58 -11.39 6.39
CA ASP A 626 -1.93 -10.38 7.38
C ASP A 626 -1.06 -9.10 7.25
N TYR A 627 0.22 -9.24 6.92
CA TYR A 627 1.15 -8.13 6.68
C TYR A 627 0.66 -7.11 5.63
N ALA A 628 -0.18 -7.53 4.68
CA ALA A 628 -0.75 -6.63 3.67
C ALA A 628 -1.72 -5.61 4.28
N TYR A 629 -2.30 -5.91 5.45
CA TYR A 629 -3.26 -5.07 6.16
C TYR A 629 -2.62 -4.30 7.33
N SER A 630 -1.31 -4.46 7.54
CA SER A 630 -0.55 -3.83 8.62
C SER A 630 -0.77 -2.30 8.68
N GLY A 631 -0.88 -1.64 7.52
CA GLY A 631 -1.21 -0.21 7.45
C GLY A 631 -2.58 0.17 8.03
N SER A 632 -3.56 -0.74 8.07
CA SER A 632 -4.85 -0.49 8.73
C SER A 632 -4.73 -0.67 10.25
N PHE A 633 -3.90 -1.61 10.71
CA PHE A 633 -3.60 -1.81 12.12
C PHE A 633 -2.84 -0.60 12.69
N TYR A 634 -1.91 -0.03 11.92
CA TYR A 634 -1.29 1.27 12.19
C TYR A 634 -2.34 2.38 12.39
N ALA A 635 -3.31 2.48 11.47
CA ALA A 635 -4.37 3.49 11.56
C ALA A 635 -5.27 3.26 12.78
N PHE A 636 -5.57 2.01 13.13
CA PHE A 636 -6.34 1.70 14.33
C PHE A 636 -5.54 2.00 15.62
N ALA A 637 -4.24 1.77 15.63
CA ALA A 637 -3.35 2.11 16.75
C ALA A 637 -3.34 3.63 17.05
N ILE A 638 -3.60 4.48 16.04
CA ILE A 638 -3.85 5.91 16.27
C ILE A 638 -5.08 6.12 17.17
N TRP A 639 -6.17 5.41 16.91
CA TRP A 639 -7.35 5.44 17.77
C TRP A 639 -7.09 4.83 19.13
N VAL A 640 -6.30 3.75 19.23
CA VAL A 640 -5.90 3.19 20.53
C VAL A 640 -5.17 4.25 21.37
N GLY A 641 -4.24 4.99 20.76
CA GLY A 641 -3.58 6.13 21.41
C GLY A 641 -4.55 7.22 21.86
N MET A 642 -5.51 7.61 21.01
CA MET A 642 -6.59 8.54 21.38
C MET A 642 -7.50 8.00 22.50
N GLY A 643 -7.58 6.68 22.64
CA GLY A 643 -8.28 6.00 23.74
C GLY A 643 -7.80 6.47 25.10
N MET A 644 -6.50 6.70 25.27
CA MET A 644 -5.97 7.25 26.52
C MET A 644 -6.55 8.61 26.84
N ALA A 645 -6.60 9.53 25.86
CA ALA A 645 -7.21 10.84 26.04
C ALA A 645 -8.71 10.75 26.39
N GLY A 646 -9.41 9.76 25.83
CA GLY A 646 -10.78 9.41 26.19
C GLY A 646 -10.91 8.96 27.64
N VAL A 647 -10.10 8.00 28.08
CA VAL A 647 -10.07 7.48 29.46
C VAL A 647 -9.71 8.60 30.45
N ALA A 648 -8.69 9.40 30.16
CA ALA A 648 -8.29 10.54 30.99
C ALA A 648 -9.45 11.55 31.16
N GLN A 649 -10.21 11.82 30.10
CA GLN A 649 -11.39 12.68 30.18
C GLN A 649 -12.52 12.04 31.00
N LEU A 650 -12.79 10.75 30.83
CA LEU A 650 -13.80 10.04 31.62
C LEU A 650 -13.45 10.10 33.11
N LEU A 651 -12.21 9.76 33.47
CA LEU A 651 -11.75 9.84 34.87
C LEU A 651 -11.82 11.26 35.42
N ARG A 652 -11.47 12.28 34.63
CA ARG A 652 -11.62 13.68 35.05
C ARG A 652 -13.07 14.05 35.33
N ASN A 653 -14.01 13.60 34.50
CA ASN A 653 -15.43 13.88 34.67
C ASN A 653 -16.00 13.19 35.91
N TYR A 654 -15.59 11.94 36.19
CA TYR A 654 -16.07 11.19 37.36
C TYR A 654 -15.39 11.60 38.68
N CYS A 655 -14.07 11.74 38.70
CA CYS A 655 -13.30 11.98 39.93
C CYS A 655 -13.17 13.48 40.30
N LYS A 656 -13.59 14.41 39.42
CA LYS A 656 -13.49 15.88 39.61
C LYS A 656 -12.07 16.43 39.88
N LEU A 657 -11.01 15.64 39.67
CA LEU A 657 -9.62 16.09 39.82
C LEU A 657 -9.08 16.69 38.51
N LYS A 658 -8.23 17.72 38.59
CA LYS A 658 -7.74 18.44 37.40
C LYS A 658 -6.55 17.76 36.70
N GLU A 659 -5.53 17.32 37.45
CA GLU A 659 -4.24 16.88 36.90
C GLU A 659 -3.97 15.38 37.12
N LEU A 660 -4.33 14.82 38.28
CA LEU A 660 -4.15 13.41 38.63
C LEU A 660 -4.76 12.41 37.62
N PRO A 661 -5.94 12.66 36.99
CA PRO A 661 -6.55 11.71 36.08
C PRO A 661 -5.72 11.38 34.84
N ALA A 662 -4.94 12.33 34.32
CA ALA A 662 -4.12 12.12 33.12
C ALA A 662 -2.93 11.20 33.40
N ALA A 663 -2.27 11.38 34.54
CA ALA A 663 -1.17 10.52 34.97
C ALA A 663 -1.65 9.09 35.26
N VAL A 664 -2.74 8.95 36.03
CA VAL A 664 -3.34 7.64 36.35
C VAL A 664 -3.84 6.93 35.09
N ALA A 665 -4.55 7.63 34.19
CA ALA A 665 -4.97 7.06 32.91
C ALA A 665 -3.79 6.59 32.07
N SER A 666 -2.74 7.41 31.97
CA SER A 666 -1.54 7.04 31.21
C SER A 666 -0.87 5.80 31.79
N LEU A 667 -0.67 5.75 33.10
CA LEU A 667 -0.05 4.61 33.76
C LEU A 667 -0.86 3.32 33.56
N ALA A 668 -2.18 3.38 33.78
CA ALA A 668 -3.07 2.24 33.65
C ALA A 668 -3.14 1.74 32.20
N CYS A 669 -3.25 2.65 31.22
CA CYS A 669 -3.31 2.26 29.81
C CYS A 669 -1.98 1.68 29.32
N LEU A 670 -0.84 2.16 29.82
CA LEU A 670 0.47 1.63 29.43
C LEU A 670 0.74 0.20 29.92
N LEU A 671 -0.07 -0.34 30.83
CA LEU A 671 -0.03 -1.76 31.17
C LEU A 671 -0.51 -2.65 30.01
N VAL A 672 -1.33 -2.12 29.09
CA VAL A 672 -1.83 -2.87 27.92
C VAL A 672 -0.70 -3.30 26.98
N PRO A 673 0.17 -2.41 26.45
CA PRO A 673 1.29 -2.85 25.63
C PRO A 673 2.31 -3.72 26.40
N VAL A 674 2.45 -3.55 27.72
CA VAL A 674 3.28 -4.44 28.55
C VAL A 674 2.70 -5.85 28.59
N GLN A 675 1.38 -5.97 28.73
CA GLN A 675 0.68 -7.25 28.69
C GLN A 675 0.80 -7.90 27.30
N MET A 676 0.64 -7.12 26.22
CA MET A 676 0.84 -7.63 24.86
C MET A 676 2.26 -8.16 24.69
N ALA A 677 3.28 -7.38 25.06
CA ALA A 677 4.68 -7.82 25.01
C ALA A 677 4.92 -9.10 25.79
N GLY A 678 4.29 -9.27 26.95
CA GLY A 678 4.41 -10.49 27.77
C GLY A 678 3.68 -11.72 27.19
N GLN A 679 2.71 -11.53 26.29
CA GLN A 679 2.05 -12.61 25.57
C GLN A 679 2.84 -12.99 24.31
N THR A 680 3.24 -12.01 23.51
CA THR A 680 3.85 -12.24 22.19
C THR A 680 5.36 -12.42 22.19
N TRP A 681 6.03 -12.44 23.35
CA TRP A 681 7.49 -12.50 23.34
C TRP A 681 8.02 -13.84 22.82
N ASP A 682 7.43 -14.96 23.25
CA ASP A 682 7.99 -16.29 23.03
C ASP A 682 7.68 -16.88 21.64
N ASP A 683 6.65 -16.40 20.95
CA ASP A 683 6.35 -16.71 19.55
C ASP A 683 7.04 -15.77 18.55
N HIS A 684 7.30 -14.52 18.93
CA HIS A 684 7.98 -13.53 18.08
C HIS A 684 9.50 -13.50 18.26
N ASP A 685 10.06 -14.08 19.34
CA ASP A 685 11.51 -14.27 19.47
C ASP A 685 12.02 -15.34 18.49
N ARG A 686 12.77 -14.88 17.48
CA ARG A 686 13.39 -15.72 16.44
C ARG A 686 14.90 -15.77 16.53
N SER A 687 15.48 -15.23 17.60
CA SER A 687 16.94 -15.15 17.76
C SER A 687 17.62 -16.52 17.69
N GLY A 688 16.91 -17.58 18.13
CA GLY A 688 17.34 -18.97 18.09
C GLY A 688 16.88 -19.79 16.88
N ARG A 689 16.20 -19.18 15.89
CA ARG A 689 15.79 -19.87 14.66
C ARG A 689 16.91 -19.81 13.61
N TYR A 690 17.15 -20.94 12.97
CA TYR A 690 18.20 -21.09 11.96
C TYR A 690 17.67 -21.97 10.83
N VAL A 691 17.72 -21.46 9.61
CA VAL A 691 17.49 -22.21 8.37
C VAL A 691 18.85 -22.41 7.70
N CYS A 692 19.17 -23.67 7.35
CA CYS A 692 20.35 -24.15 6.60
C CYS A 692 21.53 -23.17 6.52
N ARG A 693 22.58 -23.39 7.33
CA ARG A 693 23.84 -22.64 7.29
C ARG A 693 24.79 -23.14 6.21
#